data_AF-A0A0Q3FRM0-F1
#
_entry.id   AF-A0A0Q3FRM0-F1
#
_cell.length_a   1.000
_cell.length_b   1.000
_cell.length_c   1.000
_cell.angle_alpha   90.00
_cell.angle_beta   90.00
_cell.angle_gamma   90.00
#
_symmetry.space_group_name_H-M   'P 1'
#
loop_
_entity.id
_entity.type
_entity.pdbx_description
1 polymer ?
#
loop_
_entity_poly.entity_id
_entity_poly.type
_entity_poly.pdbx_seq_one_letter_code
_entity_poly.pdbx_strand_id
1 'polypeptide(L)'
;MTKKLKEMDDVIRRIHTASMSLQDSPDRTLLVVVSDHGMTEGGNHGGSSYEETDSLALFIGHSVESSYCSPYDQKEALQVDLAPTLALLFGIPIPKNNIGILLPELVNSLTDDQKLRSLELNSWQIVRLLQEQLPAICFEHCINPNDGWGIGMLPESTEEKLCHLLSKAYASHQSPRLHRDSDFKSVEAVGHFGTAVDAYYGFLRYASEWLSHRATDKPLYLLVSAISLMIVSCFSLAGIISCLFRGNSSSQVEQHSELHLDKHWHLDEVFVLMGMLLYVISLGSSSFVEEEQYTWHFLTSSLYLIFLFKTVQSMLKESNSTVLRKSEAKIFHRNNYSFLTSYKFGPGQRDGYKLYTVLVVLVSGRIIRAWHQGGVNWVHILDISKILAQADPYIIKCLQIISVLVVVVLYAVSLMLLRTRKVHVIGLWFSHLFCGLLVVLHIWESQLNTSVLINHSTTSIAQIFYAIASMSIVLTILVSPWVSPIHSEEAEPTSSSSSNPEKTVHLHGINYSVFLTGITYTMFWCLLQLLLQQAINAIPLLLILLQIISSVIHFSREKPLHRQWVQVVAMQLLGLTGHFGLGNTNSLASIDVAGAFVGISSYSTVLSGLLMFISTYGSPLLLYLGMVVYISVKDNDDISAPQLFKWSSILNKMIALPCLVPLLINSIALTSYTIVLLLMRNHLFVWSVFSPKYLYVCAATVCTYAGVLIIAMTAVYTCAVFSFRTRSYRNKSM
;
A
#
# COMPACT_ATOMS: atom_id res chain seq x y z
N MET A 1 -19.80 -13.03 35.27
CA MET A 1 -18.37 -13.29 35.55
C MET A 1 -18.15 -14.24 36.73
N THR A 2 -18.76 -14.03 37.90
CA THR A 2 -18.53 -14.79 39.16
C THR A 2 -18.58 -16.32 39.04
N LYS A 3 -19.51 -16.88 38.25
CA LYS A 3 -19.58 -18.35 38.05
C LYS A 3 -18.35 -18.89 37.33
N LYS A 4 -17.83 -18.17 36.33
CA LYS A 4 -16.66 -18.59 35.57
C LYS A 4 -15.38 -18.45 36.40
N LEU A 5 -15.25 -17.38 37.19
CA LEU A 5 -14.12 -17.23 38.11
C LEU A 5 -14.06 -18.38 39.13
N LYS A 6 -15.20 -18.75 39.74
CA LYS A 6 -15.28 -19.93 40.63
C LYS A 6 -14.87 -21.23 39.93
N GLU A 7 -15.28 -21.41 38.67
CA GLU A 7 -14.87 -22.56 37.87
C GLU A 7 -13.34 -22.59 37.68
N MET A 8 -12.70 -21.44 37.41
CA MET A 8 -11.24 -21.36 37.26
C MET A 8 -10.51 -21.58 38.60
N ASP A 9 -11.04 -21.07 39.71
CA ASP A 9 -10.51 -21.36 41.05
C ASP A 9 -10.53 -22.87 41.34
N ASP A 10 -11.61 -23.56 40.97
CA ASP A 10 -11.73 -25.01 41.13
C ASP A 10 -10.74 -25.78 40.23
N VAL A 11 -10.48 -25.28 39.01
CA VAL A 11 -9.46 -25.85 38.11
C VAL A 11 -8.06 -25.69 38.73
N ILE A 12 -7.70 -24.49 39.18
CA ILE A 12 -6.41 -24.23 39.83
C ILE A 12 -6.24 -25.13 41.07
N ARG A 13 -7.29 -25.24 41.90
CA ARG A 13 -7.30 -26.13 43.07
C ARG A 13 -7.06 -27.59 42.70
N ARG A 14 -7.66 -28.09 41.62
CA ARG A 14 -7.45 -29.47 41.16
C ARG A 14 -6.01 -29.69 40.68
N ILE A 15 -5.45 -28.75 39.92
CA ILE A 15 -4.06 -28.81 39.45
C ILE A 15 -3.09 -28.86 40.63
N HIS A 16 -3.26 -27.94 41.59
CA HIS A 16 -2.42 -27.87 42.78
C HIS A 16 -2.48 -29.17 43.60
N THR A 17 -3.67 -29.67 43.93
CA THR A 17 -3.84 -30.92 44.69
C THR A 17 -3.26 -32.13 43.96
N ALA A 18 -3.44 -32.22 42.65
CA ALA A 18 -2.86 -33.30 41.84
C ALA A 18 -1.33 -33.24 41.84
N SER A 19 -0.75 -32.04 41.66
CA SER A 19 0.69 -31.82 41.69
C SER A 19 1.32 -32.23 43.03
N MET A 20 0.66 -31.93 44.16
CA MET A 20 1.12 -32.36 45.48
C MET A 20 1.09 -33.88 45.67
N SER A 21 0.12 -34.57 45.05
CA SER A 21 -0.03 -36.03 45.18
C SER A 21 0.96 -36.85 44.33
N LEU A 22 1.57 -36.23 43.30
CA LEU A 22 2.41 -36.91 42.31
C LEU A 22 3.92 -36.80 42.60
N GLN A 23 4.34 -36.02 43.59
CA GLN A 23 5.75 -35.69 43.80
C GLN A 23 6.29 -36.22 45.14
N ASP A 24 7.41 -36.96 45.07
CA ASP A 24 8.17 -37.42 46.25
C ASP A 24 8.86 -36.26 47.00
N SER A 25 8.98 -35.09 46.39
CA SER A 25 9.54 -33.87 46.98
C SER A 25 8.74 -32.62 46.54
N PRO A 26 7.68 -32.23 47.26
CA PRO A 26 6.87 -31.05 46.93
C PRO A 26 7.67 -29.72 46.99
N ASP A 27 8.87 -29.74 47.58
CA ASP A 27 9.73 -28.57 47.81
C ASP A 27 10.45 -28.06 46.53
N ARG A 28 10.32 -28.73 45.38
CA ARG A 28 11.02 -28.37 44.13
C ARG A 28 10.13 -27.83 43.01
N THR A 29 8.86 -27.58 43.30
CA THR A 29 7.87 -27.15 42.29
C THR A 29 7.32 -25.76 42.60
N LEU A 30 7.38 -24.88 41.59
CA LEU A 30 6.72 -23.58 41.61
C LEU A 30 5.54 -23.62 40.64
N LEU A 31 4.32 -23.50 41.17
CA LEU A 31 3.12 -23.31 40.36
C LEU A 31 2.94 -21.81 40.09
N VAL A 32 2.92 -21.45 38.81
CA VAL A 32 2.77 -20.07 38.33
C VAL A 32 1.44 -19.94 37.60
N VAL A 33 0.55 -19.09 38.10
CA VAL A 33 -0.75 -18.79 37.50
C VAL A 33 -0.75 -17.33 37.09
N VAL A 34 -0.81 -17.07 35.79
CA VAL A 34 -0.74 -15.71 35.23
C VAL A 34 -1.88 -15.48 34.23
N SER A 35 -2.26 -14.21 34.06
CA SER A 35 -3.16 -13.73 33.01
C SER A 35 -2.39 -12.83 32.05
N ASP A 36 -2.68 -12.95 30.75
CA ASP A 36 -2.09 -12.13 29.69
C ASP A 36 -2.55 -10.67 29.76
N HIS A 37 -3.83 -10.45 30.05
CA HIS A 37 -4.40 -9.12 30.25
C HIS A 37 -5.61 -9.14 31.19
N GLY A 38 -6.11 -7.96 31.53
CA GLY A 38 -7.38 -7.73 32.21
C GLY A 38 -8.55 -7.54 31.24
N MET A 39 -9.68 -7.03 31.73
CA MET A 39 -10.89 -6.82 30.93
C MET A 39 -11.70 -5.68 31.55
N THR A 40 -12.17 -4.75 30.71
CA THR A 40 -13.07 -3.69 31.17
C THR A 40 -14.45 -4.23 31.55
N GLU A 41 -15.19 -3.48 32.37
CA GLU A 41 -16.60 -3.80 32.72
C GLU A 41 -17.51 -3.96 31.48
N GLY A 42 -17.19 -3.25 30.39
CA GLY A 42 -17.90 -3.36 29.11
C GLY A 42 -17.58 -4.61 28.28
N GLY A 43 -16.63 -5.44 28.73
CA GLY A 43 -16.17 -6.63 28.01
C GLY A 43 -15.18 -6.36 26.89
N ASN A 44 -14.40 -5.27 26.99
CA ASN A 44 -13.34 -4.91 26.05
C ASN A 44 -11.94 -5.09 26.67
N HIS A 45 -10.93 -5.33 25.82
CA HIS A 45 -9.53 -5.49 26.23
C HIS A 45 -8.55 -4.94 25.19
N GLY A 46 -7.27 -4.83 25.59
CA GLY A 46 -6.16 -4.43 24.71
C GLY A 46 -5.91 -2.93 24.57
N GLY A 47 -6.64 -2.11 25.30
CA GLY A 47 -6.28 -0.72 25.55
C GLY A 47 -5.17 -0.56 26.59
N SER A 48 -5.03 0.67 27.09
CA SER A 48 -4.05 1.05 28.12
C SER A 48 -4.72 1.47 29.43
N SER A 49 -6.00 1.14 29.59
CA SER A 49 -6.71 1.41 30.83
C SER A 49 -6.20 0.46 31.93
N TYR A 50 -6.28 0.93 33.18
CA TYR A 50 -5.85 0.14 34.33
C TYR A 50 -6.53 -1.25 34.36
N GLU A 51 -7.85 -1.29 34.11
CA GLU A 51 -8.63 -2.54 34.07
C GLU A 51 -8.16 -3.56 33.02
N GLU A 52 -7.54 -3.09 31.92
CA GLU A 52 -7.04 -3.93 30.84
C GLU A 52 -5.59 -4.36 31.05
N THR A 53 -4.78 -3.52 31.71
CA THR A 53 -3.36 -3.78 31.97
C THR A 53 -3.10 -4.49 33.30
N ASP A 54 -3.99 -4.34 34.27
CA ASP A 54 -3.94 -5.03 35.55
C ASP A 54 -4.38 -6.49 35.36
N SER A 55 -3.45 -7.42 35.57
CA SER A 55 -3.65 -8.84 35.31
C SER A 55 -3.14 -9.69 36.47
N LEU A 56 -3.78 -10.85 36.68
CA LEU A 56 -3.43 -11.76 37.77
C LEU A 56 -2.01 -12.33 37.59
N ALA A 57 -1.21 -12.30 38.65
CA ALA A 57 -0.01 -13.12 38.80
C ALA A 57 0.01 -13.74 40.20
N LEU A 58 -0.03 -15.07 40.27
CA LEU A 58 -0.06 -15.85 41.50
C LEU A 58 1.03 -16.93 41.47
N PHE A 59 1.83 -16.98 42.52
CA PHE A 59 2.95 -17.91 42.67
C PHE A 59 2.74 -18.77 43.91
N ILE A 60 2.85 -20.09 43.76
CA ILE A 60 2.61 -21.07 44.85
C ILE A 60 3.78 -22.05 44.90
N GLY A 61 4.47 -22.16 46.04
CA GLY A 61 5.58 -23.10 46.26
C GLY A 61 6.44 -22.77 47.49
N HIS A 62 7.38 -23.65 47.84
CA HIS A 62 8.25 -23.53 49.04
C HIS A 62 9.18 -22.30 49.01
N SER A 63 9.54 -21.82 47.81
CA SER A 63 10.41 -20.64 47.63
C SER A 63 9.71 -19.30 47.90
N VAL A 64 8.39 -19.31 48.10
CA VAL A 64 7.57 -18.13 48.38
C VAL A 64 7.30 -18.09 49.88
N GLU A 65 8.06 -17.28 50.62
CA GLU A 65 7.77 -17.07 52.04
C GLU A 65 6.34 -16.52 52.20
N SER A 66 5.53 -17.18 53.04
CA SER A 66 4.24 -16.67 53.47
C SER A 66 4.45 -15.49 54.43
N SER A 67 4.94 -14.37 53.90
CA SER A 67 4.68 -13.09 54.54
C SER A 67 3.16 -12.94 54.56
N TYR A 68 2.60 -12.57 55.71
CA TYR A 68 1.21 -12.14 55.81
C TYR A 68 1.03 -10.98 54.84
N CYS A 69 0.65 -11.25 53.59
CA CYS A 69 0.32 -10.23 52.61
C CYS A 69 -0.93 -9.55 53.13
N SER A 70 -0.76 -8.35 53.69
CA SER A 70 -1.88 -7.44 53.89
C SER A 70 -2.56 -7.26 52.53
N PRO A 71 -3.91 -7.29 52.43
CA PRO A 71 -4.61 -6.98 51.19
C PRO A 71 -4.35 -5.54 50.68
N TYR A 72 -3.58 -4.74 51.42
CA TYR A 72 -3.13 -3.40 51.07
C TYR A 72 -1.66 -3.32 50.62
N ASP A 73 -0.87 -4.39 50.72
CA ASP A 73 0.48 -4.44 50.14
C ASP A 73 0.37 -4.79 48.66
N GLN A 74 0.13 -3.77 47.82
CA GLN A 74 0.18 -3.92 46.36
C GLN A 74 1.62 -4.15 45.93
N LYS A 75 2.02 -5.42 45.84
CA LYS A 75 3.27 -5.80 45.17
C LYS A 75 3.01 -5.81 43.67
N GLU A 76 3.31 -4.69 43.01
CA GLU A 76 3.29 -4.59 41.56
C GLU A 76 4.46 -5.38 40.96
N ALA A 77 4.18 -6.18 39.92
CA ALA A 77 5.17 -6.89 39.13
C ALA A 77 4.88 -6.65 37.64
N LEU A 78 5.91 -6.41 36.83
CA LEU A 78 5.73 -6.27 35.40
C LEU A 78 5.78 -7.65 34.74
N GLN A 79 4.92 -7.90 33.75
CA GLN A 79 4.91 -9.20 33.05
C GLN A 79 6.27 -9.54 32.40
N VAL A 80 7.06 -8.54 32.04
CA VAL A 80 8.39 -8.71 31.46
C VAL A 80 9.40 -9.33 32.45
N ASP A 81 9.14 -9.23 33.76
CA ASP A 81 9.97 -9.72 34.87
C ASP A 81 9.83 -11.24 35.10
N LEU A 82 8.78 -11.86 34.54
CA LEU A 82 8.55 -13.30 34.61
C LEU A 82 9.67 -14.10 33.93
N ALA A 83 10.03 -13.72 32.70
CA ALA A 83 11.01 -14.44 31.90
C ALA A 83 12.43 -14.51 32.54
N PRO A 84 13.04 -13.42 33.03
CA PRO A 84 14.35 -13.49 33.67
C PRO A 84 14.28 -14.25 35.00
N THR A 85 13.19 -14.09 35.75
CA THR A 85 13.00 -14.81 37.02
C THR A 85 12.93 -16.31 36.82
N LEU A 86 12.06 -16.78 35.91
CA LEU A 86 11.94 -18.21 35.63
C LEU A 86 13.23 -18.77 35.03
N ALA A 87 13.87 -18.06 34.10
CA ALA A 87 15.13 -18.50 33.50
C ALA A 87 16.21 -18.76 34.57
N LEU A 88 16.37 -17.84 35.52
CA LEU A 88 17.35 -17.96 36.59
C LEU A 88 16.99 -19.06 37.60
N LEU A 89 15.70 -19.24 37.94
CA LEU A 89 15.24 -20.35 38.79
C LEU A 89 15.49 -21.73 38.15
N PHE A 90 15.35 -21.84 36.82
CA PHE A 90 15.66 -23.06 36.06
C PHE A 90 17.15 -23.22 35.74
N GLY A 91 18.00 -22.24 36.06
CA GLY A 91 19.43 -22.25 35.72
C GLY A 91 19.70 -22.18 34.22
N ILE A 92 18.80 -21.59 33.43
CA ILE A 92 18.94 -21.41 31.98
C ILE A 92 19.22 -19.94 31.63
N PRO A 93 19.81 -19.65 30.45
CA PRO A 93 20.06 -18.28 30.02
C PRO A 93 18.77 -17.45 29.88
N ILE A 94 18.82 -16.17 30.29
CA ILE A 94 17.72 -15.21 30.10
C ILE A 94 17.51 -14.98 28.59
N PRO A 95 16.25 -14.91 28.08
CA PRO A 95 15.98 -14.65 26.68
C PRO A 95 16.63 -13.35 26.17
N LYS A 96 17.26 -13.42 24.99
CA LYS A 96 18.14 -12.36 24.45
C LYS A 96 17.56 -10.95 24.49
N ASN A 97 16.25 -10.78 24.23
CA ASN A 97 15.60 -9.47 24.10
C ASN A 97 14.84 -9.05 25.37
N ASN A 98 14.96 -9.80 26.46
CA ASN A 98 14.22 -9.50 27.69
C ASN A 98 14.88 -8.34 28.46
N ILE A 99 14.05 -7.36 28.86
CA ILE A 99 14.44 -6.17 29.64
C ILE A 99 13.98 -6.24 31.11
N GLY A 100 13.41 -7.36 31.53
CA GLY A 100 12.82 -7.50 32.86
C GLY A 100 13.85 -7.66 33.95
N ILE A 101 13.38 -7.50 35.17
CA ILE A 101 14.17 -7.61 36.39
C ILE A 101 13.76 -8.84 37.21
N LEU A 102 14.66 -9.36 38.03
CA LEU A 102 14.43 -10.53 38.88
C LEU A 102 13.42 -10.23 39.99
N LEU A 103 12.32 -10.97 40.09
CA LEU A 103 11.32 -10.77 41.15
C LEU A 103 11.90 -11.17 42.53
N PRO A 104 12.03 -10.22 43.48
CA PRO A 104 12.69 -10.47 44.77
C PRO A 104 12.06 -11.62 45.57
N GLU A 105 10.73 -11.71 45.55
CA GLU A 105 9.94 -12.66 46.34
C GLU A 105 10.19 -14.12 45.97
N LEU A 106 10.57 -14.39 44.72
CA LEU A 106 10.72 -15.75 44.21
C LEU A 106 12.13 -16.32 44.41
N VAL A 107 13.06 -15.48 44.86
CA VAL A 107 14.48 -15.85 45.06
C VAL A 107 14.90 -15.81 46.53
N ASN A 108 13.95 -15.69 47.46
CA ASN A 108 14.25 -15.67 48.90
C ASN A 108 14.76 -17.01 49.44
N SER A 109 14.45 -18.12 48.77
CA SER A 109 14.98 -19.44 49.14
C SER A 109 16.40 -19.70 48.63
N LEU A 110 16.97 -18.82 47.79
CA LEU A 110 18.34 -18.97 47.31
C LEU A 110 19.33 -18.56 48.41
N THR A 111 20.54 -19.15 48.38
CA THR A 111 21.63 -18.66 49.24
C THR A 111 22.04 -17.24 48.85
N ASP A 112 22.65 -16.51 49.78
CA ASP A 112 23.12 -15.14 49.53
C ASP A 112 24.00 -15.05 48.26
N ASP A 113 24.94 -15.99 48.08
CA ASP A 113 25.79 -16.07 46.88
C ASP A 113 24.98 -16.34 45.61
N GLN A 114 23.99 -17.25 45.66
CA GLN A 114 23.14 -17.57 44.51
C GLN A 114 22.25 -16.37 44.12
N LYS A 115 21.76 -15.61 45.10
CA LYS A 115 20.94 -14.41 44.87
C LYS A 115 21.77 -13.31 44.22
N LEU A 116 22.97 -13.02 44.73
CA LEU A 116 23.87 -12.04 44.13
C LEU A 116 24.32 -12.45 42.74
N ARG A 117 24.62 -13.73 42.53
CA ARG A 117 24.98 -14.24 41.19
C ARG A 117 23.81 -14.12 40.21
N SER A 118 22.58 -14.37 40.65
CA SER A 118 21.38 -14.20 39.83
C SER A 118 21.15 -12.74 39.43
N LEU A 119 21.33 -11.80 40.36
CA LEU A 119 21.25 -10.36 40.10
C LEU A 119 22.36 -9.88 39.14
N GLU A 120 23.57 -10.41 39.29
CA GLU A 120 24.69 -10.14 38.38
C GLU A 120 24.38 -10.62 36.96
N LEU A 121 23.86 -11.85 36.80
CA LEU A 121 23.47 -12.40 35.50
C LEU A 121 22.35 -11.59 34.85
N ASN A 122 21.35 -11.16 35.62
CA ASN A 122 20.30 -10.27 35.12
C ASN A 122 20.87 -8.91 34.69
N SER A 123 21.83 -8.37 35.44
CA SER A 123 22.50 -7.11 35.11
C SER A 123 23.29 -7.22 33.81
N TRP A 124 24.03 -8.32 33.60
CA TRP A 124 24.74 -8.58 32.34
C TRP A 124 23.81 -8.65 31.13
N GLN A 125 22.63 -9.26 31.27
CA GLN A 125 21.62 -9.28 30.23
C GLN A 125 21.16 -7.86 29.86
N ILE A 126 20.88 -7.02 30.85
CA ILE A 126 20.49 -5.61 30.63
C ILE A 126 21.63 -4.79 30.03
N VAL A 127 22.87 -4.97 30.51
CA VAL A 127 24.06 -4.30 29.97
C VAL A 127 24.26 -4.64 28.48
N ARG A 128 24.06 -5.90 28.08
CA ARG A 128 24.12 -6.29 26.67
C ARG A 128 23.12 -5.50 25.81
N LEU A 129 21.89 -5.33 26.30
CA LEU A 129 20.87 -4.55 25.61
C LEU A 129 21.20 -3.05 25.57
N LEU A 130 21.74 -2.51 26.67
CA LEU A 130 22.22 -1.13 26.71
C LEU A 130 23.37 -0.89 25.72
N GLN A 131 24.33 -1.82 25.60
CA GLN A 131 25.43 -1.72 24.64
C GLN A 131 24.94 -1.67 23.18
N GLU A 132 23.89 -2.42 22.84
CA GLU A 132 23.28 -2.36 21.51
C GLU A 132 22.63 -0.99 21.23
N GLN A 133 22.08 -0.31 22.25
CA GLN A 133 21.41 0.99 22.12
C GLN A 133 22.34 2.20 22.30
N LEU A 134 23.45 2.02 23.03
CA LEU A 134 24.44 3.04 23.38
C LEU A 134 25.85 2.53 23.05
N PRO A 135 26.21 2.39 21.76
CA PRO A 135 27.50 1.83 21.36
C PRO A 135 28.70 2.70 21.77
N ALA A 136 28.46 3.95 22.18
CA ALA A 136 29.49 4.88 22.63
C ALA A 136 30.01 4.56 24.05
N ILE A 137 29.26 3.81 24.87
CA ILE A 137 29.63 3.51 26.26
C ILE A 137 30.21 2.10 26.34
N CYS A 138 31.43 2.00 26.84
CA CYS A 138 32.00 0.70 27.18
C CYS A 138 31.68 0.36 28.65
N PHE A 139 30.53 -0.28 28.87
CA PHE A 139 30.09 -0.68 30.21
C PHE A 139 31.07 -1.61 30.95
N GLU A 140 32.01 -2.26 30.26
CA GLU A 140 33.11 -3.01 30.90
C GLU A 140 34.02 -2.12 31.75
N HIS A 141 34.25 -0.86 31.33
CA HIS A 141 35.02 0.12 32.11
C HIS A 141 34.27 0.57 33.37
N CYS A 142 32.94 0.47 33.37
CA CYS A 142 32.12 0.81 34.53
C CYS A 142 32.18 -0.27 35.63
N ILE A 143 32.73 -1.45 35.34
CA ILE A 143 32.88 -2.58 36.28
C ILE A 143 34.29 -2.58 36.94
N ASN A 144 35.31 -2.02 36.28
CA ASN A 144 36.70 -1.99 36.76
C ASN A 144 37.14 -0.56 37.14
N PRO A 145 37.04 -0.14 38.42
CA PRO A 145 37.27 1.24 38.84
C PRO A 145 38.75 1.67 38.92
N ASN A 146 39.71 0.87 38.41
CA ASN A 146 41.11 1.27 38.36
C ASN A 146 41.33 2.52 37.47
N ASP A 147 40.35 2.86 36.62
CA ASP A 147 40.34 4.07 35.79
C ASP A 147 39.38 5.13 36.35
N GLY A 148 39.73 5.75 37.48
CA GLY A 148 39.48 7.17 37.76
C GLY A 148 38.06 7.76 37.77
N TRP A 149 36.97 6.98 37.61
CA TRP A 149 35.61 7.50 37.77
C TRP A 149 35.26 7.56 39.25
N GLY A 150 35.47 8.73 39.85
CA GLY A 150 35.24 8.99 41.26
C GLY A 150 33.79 8.69 41.67
N ILE A 151 33.64 7.80 42.66
CA ILE A 151 32.38 7.38 43.33
C ILE A 151 31.66 8.57 44.05
N GLY A 152 32.06 9.82 43.78
CA GLY A 152 31.56 11.03 44.44
C GLY A 152 31.03 12.14 43.52
N MET A 153 30.99 11.95 42.19
CA MET A 153 30.47 12.97 41.26
C MET A 153 28.98 12.73 40.98
N LEU A 154 28.15 13.77 41.09
CA LEU A 154 26.73 13.69 40.76
C LEU A 154 26.59 13.50 39.23
N PRO A 155 25.88 12.47 38.74
CA PRO A 155 25.78 12.22 37.30
C PRO A 155 25.07 13.37 36.59
N GLU A 156 25.68 13.96 35.56
CA GLU A 156 25.07 15.02 34.75
C GLU A 156 24.31 14.43 33.54
N SER A 157 24.67 13.22 33.10
CA SER A 157 24.02 12.52 31.98
C SER A 157 23.36 11.19 32.39
N THR A 158 22.35 10.75 31.64
CA THR A 158 21.69 9.43 31.81
C THR A 158 22.68 8.28 31.69
N GLU A 159 23.67 8.45 30.81
CA GLU A 159 24.76 7.50 30.54
C GLU A 159 25.68 7.35 31.76
N GLU A 160 26.12 8.47 32.34
CA GLU A 160 26.88 8.49 33.59
C GLU A 160 26.09 7.87 34.74
N LYS A 161 24.78 8.12 34.81
CA LYS A 161 23.94 7.55 35.86
C LYS A 161 23.83 6.02 35.76
N LEU A 162 23.68 5.48 34.55
CA LEU A 162 23.68 4.03 34.31
C LEU A 162 25.02 3.40 34.73
N CYS A 163 26.13 4.00 34.30
CA CYS A 163 27.47 3.51 34.66
C CYS A 163 27.79 3.64 36.15
N HIS A 164 27.38 4.74 36.79
CA HIS A 164 27.53 4.92 38.23
C HIS A 164 26.75 3.87 39.02
N LEU A 165 25.48 3.62 38.67
CA LEU A 165 24.66 2.60 39.33
C LEU A 165 25.23 1.18 39.16
N LEU A 166 25.71 0.85 37.95
CA LEU A 166 26.37 -0.43 37.67
C LEU A 166 27.65 -0.59 38.49
N SER A 167 28.52 0.43 38.49
CA SER A 167 29.77 0.42 39.26
C SER A 167 29.53 0.24 40.75
N LYS A 168 28.52 0.93 41.30
CA LYS A 168 28.09 0.82 42.70
C LYS A 168 27.64 -0.60 43.04
N ALA A 169 26.89 -1.25 42.15
CA ALA A 169 26.43 -2.62 42.35
C ALA A 169 27.61 -3.61 42.40
N TYR A 170 28.53 -3.54 41.44
CA TYR A 170 29.71 -4.41 41.41
C TYR A 170 30.68 -4.15 42.57
N ALA A 171 30.93 -2.89 42.93
CA ALA A 171 31.78 -2.54 44.06
C ALA A 171 31.20 -3.05 45.40
N SER A 172 29.87 -3.02 45.54
CA SER A 172 29.18 -3.54 46.72
C SER A 172 29.25 -5.07 46.80
N HIS A 173 29.13 -5.76 45.66
CA HIS A 173 29.25 -7.21 45.55
C HIS A 173 30.68 -7.70 45.85
N GLN A 174 31.71 -7.04 45.31
CA GLN A 174 33.12 -7.43 45.47
C GLN A 174 33.75 -7.00 46.80
N SER A 175 32.98 -6.41 47.71
CA SER A 175 33.49 -5.93 49.01
C SER A 175 34.13 -7.09 49.79
N PRO A 176 35.41 -6.98 50.23
CA PRO A 176 36.11 -8.03 50.98
C PRO A 176 35.41 -8.47 52.28
N ARG A 177 34.50 -7.63 52.78
CA ARG A 177 33.70 -7.88 53.99
C ARG A 177 32.52 -8.84 53.75
N LEU A 178 32.16 -9.06 52.49
CA LEU A 178 31.13 -10.01 52.08
C LEU A 178 31.66 -11.45 52.03
N HIS A 179 32.95 -11.63 51.72
CA HIS A 179 33.61 -12.94 51.51
C HIS A 179 34.53 -13.39 52.65
N ARG A 180 34.46 -12.76 53.83
CA ARG A 180 35.33 -13.13 54.96
C ARG A 180 34.77 -14.36 55.67
N ASP A 181 35.43 -15.51 55.49
CA ASP A 181 35.23 -16.73 56.28
C ASP A 181 35.30 -16.42 57.78
N SER A 182 34.28 -16.83 58.54
CA SER A 182 34.38 -17.64 59.78
C SER A 182 33.17 -17.44 60.71
N ASP A 183 32.45 -18.55 60.97
CA ASP A 183 31.78 -18.95 62.22
C ASP A 183 30.90 -17.99 63.05
N PHE A 184 30.66 -16.74 62.65
CA PHE A 184 29.70 -15.84 63.27
C PHE A 184 29.04 -14.93 62.22
N LYS A 185 27.77 -15.20 61.87
CA LYS A 185 26.92 -14.25 61.13
C LYS A 185 26.73 -12.99 61.99
N SER A 186 27.57 -11.98 61.80
CA SER A 186 27.42 -10.68 62.45
C SER A 186 26.31 -9.88 61.77
N VAL A 187 25.62 -9.02 62.53
CA VAL A 187 24.61 -8.06 62.02
C VAL A 187 25.17 -7.16 60.90
N GLU A 188 26.49 -6.96 60.90
CA GLU A 188 27.21 -6.16 59.91
C GLU A 188 27.30 -6.83 58.53
N ALA A 189 27.45 -8.16 58.47
CA ALA A 189 27.47 -8.91 57.21
C ALA A 189 26.10 -8.91 56.50
N VAL A 190 25.01 -9.01 57.27
CA VAL A 190 23.63 -8.92 56.76
C VAL A 190 23.34 -7.55 56.14
N GLY A 191 23.86 -6.47 56.76
CA GLY A 191 23.75 -5.11 56.23
C GLY A 191 24.50 -4.90 54.91
N HIS A 192 25.67 -5.53 54.75
CA HIS A 192 26.45 -5.46 53.51
C HIS A 192 25.81 -6.22 52.35
N PHE A 193 25.22 -7.40 52.62
CA PHE A 193 24.44 -8.14 51.64
C PHE A 193 23.22 -7.34 51.14
N GLY A 194 22.43 -6.78 52.05
CA GLY A 194 21.30 -5.93 51.70
C GLY A 194 21.71 -4.74 50.82
N THR A 195 22.84 -4.10 51.16
CA THR A 195 23.39 -2.98 50.37
C THR A 195 23.74 -3.38 48.92
N ALA A 196 24.31 -4.58 48.72
CA ALA A 196 24.64 -5.08 47.38
C ALA A 196 23.38 -5.44 46.57
N VAL A 197 22.39 -6.06 47.21
CA VAL A 197 21.09 -6.37 46.61
C VAL A 197 20.37 -5.09 46.18
N ASP A 198 20.30 -4.09 47.05
CA ASP A 198 19.67 -2.80 46.76
C ASP A 198 20.38 -2.06 45.62
N ALA A 199 21.72 -2.13 45.56
CA ALA A 199 22.49 -1.53 44.48
C ALA A 199 22.20 -2.18 43.12
N TYR A 200 22.11 -3.52 43.06
CA TYR A 200 21.73 -4.24 41.84
C TYR A 200 20.31 -3.89 41.39
N TYR A 201 19.33 -3.91 42.30
CA TYR A 201 17.95 -3.52 41.96
C TYR A 201 17.85 -2.06 41.52
N GLY A 202 18.65 -1.16 42.12
CA GLY A 202 18.74 0.23 41.69
C GLY A 202 19.22 0.38 40.25
N PHE A 203 20.25 -0.36 39.84
CA PHE A 203 20.69 -0.40 38.45
C PHE A 203 19.63 -1.01 37.53
N LEU A 204 19.14 -2.22 37.87
CA LEU A 204 18.20 -2.99 37.06
C LEU A 204 16.90 -2.21 36.80
N ARG A 205 16.32 -1.58 37.83
CA ARG A 205 15.08 -0.79 37.71
C ARG A 205 15.30 0.40 36.78
N TYR A 206 16.36 1.18 37.01
CA TYR A 206 16.64 2.36 36.19
C TYR A 206 16.94 2.00 34.73
N ALA A 207 17.72 0.95 34.50
CA ALA A 207 18.07 0.51 33.16
C ALA A 207 16.88 -0.12 32.40
N SER A 208 16.06 -0.92 33.08
CA SER A 208 14.84 -1.50 32.51
C SER A 208 13.82 -0.42 32.13
N GLU A 209 13.57 0.54 33.02
CA GLU A 209 12.70 1.69 32.79
C GLU A 209 13.23 2.57 31.65
N TRP A 210 14.53 2.82 31.59
CA TRP A 210 15.12 3.56 30.49
C TRP A 210 14.99 2.83 29.15
N LEU A 211 15.25 1.51 29.11
CA LEU A 211 15.10 0.69 27.90
C LEU A 211 13.65 0.65 27.41
N SER A 212 12.67 0.56 28.31
CA SER A 212 11.25 0.56 27.97
C SER A 212 10.79 1.92 27.42
N HIS A 213 11.26 3.03 28.01
CA HIS A 213 11.01 4.38 27.50
C HIS A 213 11.71 4.65 26.19
N ARG A 214 12.98 4.23 26.01
CA ARG A 214 13.72 4.47 24.76
C ARG A 214 13.08 3.77 23.57
N ALA A 215 12.44 2.62 23.77
CA ALA A 215 11.67 1.94 22.74
C ALA A 215 10.42 2.73 22.30
N THR A 216 9.92 3.65 23.14
CA THR A 216 8.69 4.42 22.92
C THR A 216 8.91 5.91 22.63
N ASP A 217 10.00 6.51 23.12
CA ASP A 217 10.36 7.92 22.94
C ASP A 217 10.90 8.20 21.53
N LYS A 218 10.03 8.81 20.72
CA LYS A 218 10.37 9.29 19.37
C LYS A 218 10.47 10.82 19.36
N PRO A 219 11.38 11.41 18.57
CA PRO A 219 11.53 12.86 18.47
C PRO A 219 10.24 13.50 17.94
N LEU A 220 9.41 14.03 18.85
CA LEU A 220 8.12 14.67 18.53
C LEU A 220 8.27 15.79 17.50
N TYR A 221 9.38 16.52 17.54
CA TYR A 221 9.65 17.61 16.59
C TYR A 221 9.78 17.12 15.13
N LEU A 222 10.43 15.97 14.90
CA LEU A 222 10.54 15.39 13.55
C LEU A 222 9.16 14.96 13.05
N LEU A 223 8.36 14.37 13.94
CA LEU A 223 7.02 13.90 13.60
C LEU A 223 6.09 15.07 13.24
N VAL A 224 6.07 16.12 14.06
CA VAL A 224 5.28 17.33 13.81
C VAL A 224 5.73 18.03 12.52
N SER A 225 7.04 18.12 12.30
CA SER A 225 7.60 18.68 11.06
C SER A 225 7.15 17.91 9.82
N ALA A 226 7.21 16.57 9.86
CA ALA A 226 6.79 15.72 8.76
C ALA A 226 5.29 15.88 8.44
N ILE A 227 4.42 15.83 9.46
CA ILE A 227 2.97 16.03 9.28
C ILE A 227 2.68 17.42 8.73
N SER A 228 3.36 18.45 9.24
CA SER A 228 3.20 19.82 8.76
C SER A 228 3.54 19.93 7.27
N LEU A 229 4.63 19.29 6.82
CA LEU A 229 5.00 19.25 5.40
C LEU A 229 3.94 18.54 4.54
N MET A 230 3.36 17.46 5.04
CA MET A 230 2.31 16.70 4.35
C MET A 230 1.00 17.51 4.23
N ILE A 231 0.63 18.24 5.28
CA ILE A 231 -0.51 19.16 5.28
C ILE A 231 -0.29 20.31 4.28
N VAL A 232 0.91 20.91 4.27
CA VAL A 232 1.28 21.96 3.29
C VAL A 232 1.20 21.42 1.86
N SER A 233 1.65 20.19 1.62
CA SER A 233 1.53 19.53 0.32
C SER A 233 0.07 19.39 -0.13
N CYS A 234 -0.83 18.92 0.76
CA CYS A 234 -2.27 18.83 0.47
C CYS A 234 -2.86 20.18 0.05
N PHE A 235 -2.61 21.24 0.84
CA PHE A 235 -3.12 22.58 0.55
C PHE A 235 -2.54 23.17 -0.73
N SER A 236 -1.25 22.92 -1.02
CA SER A 236 -0.61 23.38 -2.26
C SER A 236 -1.25 22.74 -3.50
N LEU A 237 -1.48 21.42 -3.49
CA LEU A 237 -2.10 20.69 -4.59
C LEU A 237 -3.57 21.12 -4.78
N ALA A 238 -4.32 21.26 -3.68
CA ALA A 238 -5.69 21.75 -3.70
C ALA A 238 -5.78 23.19 -4.22
N GLY A 239 -4.84 24.06 -3.82
CA GLY A 239 -4.71 25.44 -4.29
C GLY A 239 -4.43 25.51 -5.78
N ILE A 240 -3.49 24.69 -6.31
CA ILE A 240 -3.18 24.63 -7.74
C ILE A 240 -4.42 24.19 -8.54
N ILE A 241 -5.13 23.15 -8.09
CA ILE A 241 -6.36 22.68 -8.75
C ILE A 241 -7.45 23.76 -8.71
N SER A 242 -7.60 24.45 -7.59
CA SER A 242 -8.57 25.56 -7.45
C SER A 242 -8.24 26.72 -8.39
N CYS A 243 -6.96 27.07 -8.53
CA CYS A 243 -6.50 28.08 -9.49
C CYS A 243 -6.79 27.67 -10.94
N LEU A 244 -6.62 26.39 -11.30
CA LEU A 244 -6.96 25.87 -12.62
C LEU A 244 -8.46 26.00 -12.91
N PHE A 245 -9.32 25.67 -11.95
CA PHE A 245 -10.77 25.84 -12.10
C PHE A 245 -11.19 27.31 -12.20
N ARG A 246 -10.57 28.20 -11.42
CA ARG A 246 -10.83 29.65 -11.51
C ARG A 246 -10.36 30.23 -12.85
N GLY A 247 -9.19 29.84 -13.34
CA GLY A 247 -8.64 30.28 -14.62
C GLY A 247 -9.53 29.92 -15.82
N ASN A 248 -10.10 28.71 -15.83
CA ASN A 248 -11.05 28.29 -16.87
C ASN A 248 -12.41 29.01 -16.80
N SER A 249 -12.84 29.48 -15.62
CA SER A 249 -14.09 30.25 -15.50
C SER A 249 -13.98 31.65 -16.08
N SER A 250 -12.80 32.28 -16.02
CA SER A 250 -12.57 33.64 -16.52
C SER A 250 -12.51 33.72 -18.04
N SER A 251 -12.06 32.65 -18.73
CA SER A 251 -11.97 32.62 -20.19
C SER A 251 -13.32 32.35 -20.88
N GLN A 252 -14.33 31.86 -20.16
CA GLN A 252 -15.68 31.65 -20.68
C GLN A 252 -16.58 32.90 -20.58
N VAL A 253 -16.21 33.90 -19.77
CA VAL A 253 -17.05 35.11 -19.56
C VAL A 253 -17.05 36.06 -20.76
N GLU A 254 -16.10 35.97 -21.68
CA GLU A 254 -15.99 36.91 -22.82
C GLU A 254 -16.62 36.45 -24.15
N GLN A 255 -17.15 35.22 -24.28
CA GLN A 255 -17.55 34.71 -25.62
C GLN A 255 -18.95 34.13 -25.82
N HIS A 256 -19.80 34.01 -24.79
CA HIS A 256 -21.21 33.70 -25.02
C HIS A 256 -22.11 34.34 -23.95
N SER A 257 -22.57 35.56 -24.23
CA SER A 257 -23.90 35.96 -23.77
C SER A 257 -24.92 35.06 -24.49
N GLU A 258 -25.88 34.49 -23.74
CA GLU A 258 -26.86 33.47 -24.17
C GLU A 258 -26.47 31.98 -24.08
N LEU A 259 -25.97 31.53 -22.92
CA LEU A 259 -26.42 30.23 -22.39
C LEU A 259 -26.35 30.27 -20.86
N HIS A 260 -27.51 30.24 -20.23
CA HIS A 260 -27.68 30.43 -18.79
C HIS A 260 -26.92 29.34 -17.99
N LEU A 261 -25.74 29.75 -17.54
CA LEU A 261 -24.86 29.22 -16.50
C LEU A 261 -25.53 28.25 -15.51
N ASP A 262 -25.30 26.94 -15.67
CA ASP A 262 -25.67 25.95 -14.64
C ASP A 262 -24.59 25.95 -13.54
N LYS A 263 -24.84 26.75 -12.51
CA LYS A 263 -23.97 26.91 -11.32
C LYS A 263 -24.15 25.79 -10.30
N HIS A 264 -24.87 24.71 -10.66
CA HIS A 264 -25.22 23.61 -9.78
C HIS A 264 -24.16 22.49 -9.86
N TRP A 265 -23.75 21.99 -8.69
CA TRP A 265 -22.88 20.81 -8.59
C TRP A 265 -23.55 19.60 -9.23
N HIS A 266 -22.82 18.87 -10.07
CA HIS A 266 -23.35 17.64 -10.64
C HIS A 266 -23.34 16.51 -9.60
N LEU A 267 -24.30 15.58 -9.69
CA LEU A 267 -24.49 14.50 -8.72
C LEU A 267 -23.25 13.58 -8.57
N ASP A 268 -22.54 13.33 -9.66
CA ASP A 268 -21.28 12.59 -9.68
C ASP A 268 -20.14 13.33 -8.96
N GLU A 269 -20.06 14.66 -9.07
CA GLU A 269 -19.09 15.47 -8.35
C GLU A 269 -19.30 15.39 -6.83
N VAL A 270 -20.55 15.57 -6.40
CA VAL A 270 -20.93 15.45 -4.98
C VAL A 270 -20.66 14.04 -4.46
N PHE A 271 -21.00 13.02 -5.24
CA PHE A 271 -20.77 11.62 -4.87
C PHE A 271 -19.27 11.34 -4.65
N VAL A 272 -18.40 11.78 -5.57
CA VAL A 272 -16.95 11.57 -5.44
C VAL A 272 -16.40 12.31 -4.21
N LEU A 273 -16.77 13.56 -3.99
CA LEU A 273 -16.28 14.33 -2.83
C LEU A 273 -16.74 13.73 -1.50
N MET A 274 -18.02 13.36 -1.40
CA MET A 274 -18.54 12.69 -0.20
C MET A 274 -17.93 11.31 0.00
N GLY A 275 -17.71 10.56 -1.09
CA GLY A 275 -17.05 9.26 -1.05
C GLY A 275 -15.61 9.34 -0.52
N MET A 276 -14.85 10.34 -0.97
CA MET A 276 -13.49 10.58 -0.47
C MET A 276 -13.48 11.02 0.99
N LEU A 277 -14.43 11.86 1.42
CA LEU A 277 -14.58 12.26 2.82
C LEU A 277 -14.90 11.06 3.72
N LEU A 278 -15.87 10.23 3.31
CA LEU A 278 -16.25 9.03 4.04
C LEU A 278 -15.09 8.02 4.09
N TYR A 279 -14.31 7.90 3.02
CA TYR A 279 -13.10 7.10 3.01
C TYR A 279 -12.11 7.56 4.09
N VAL A 280 -11.79 8.85 4.15
CA VAL A 280 -10.89 9.41 5.17
C VAL A 280 -11.39 9.14 6.59
N ILE A 281 -12.70 9.29 6.83
CA ILE A 281 -13.30 8.99 8.14
C ILE A 281 -13.20 7.50 8.47
N SER A 282 -13.43 6.63 7.49
CA SER A 282 -13.41 5.17 7.68
C SER A 282 -12.04 4.64 8.09
N LEU A 283 -10.96 5.32 7.73
CA LEU A 283 -9.59 4.93 8.10
C LEU A 283 -9.36 4.89 9.61
N GLY A 284 -10.16 5.60 10.42
CA GLY A 284 -10.10 5.57 11.88
C GLY A 284 -10.58 4.27 12.53
N SER A 285 -11.17 3.35 11.77
CA SER A 285 -11.73 2.10 12.29
C SER A 285 -10.94 0.89 11.77
N SER A 286 -10.53 0.00 12.68
CA SER A 286 -9.81 -1.23 12.32
C SER A 286 -10.60 -2.09 11.32
N SER A 287 -11.90 -2.32 11.56
CA SER A 287 -12.74 -3.13 10.66
C SER A 287 -12.85 -2.54 9.24
N PHE A 288 -12.96 -1.23 9.10
CA PHE A 288 -12.98 -0.58 7.77
C PHE A 288 -11.61 -0.60 7.08
N VAL A 289 -10.51 -0.61 7.84
CA VAL A 289 -9.16 -0.78 7.29
C VAL A 289 -8.94 -2.21 6.81
N GLU A 290 -9.36 -3.22 7.57
CA GLU A 290 -9.30 -4.63 7.15
C GLU A 290 -10.15 -4.88 5.90
N GLU A 291 -11.36 -4.30 5.88
CA GLU A 291 -12.38 -4.57 4.87
C GLU A 291 -12.51 -3.46 3.80
N GLU A 292 -11.43 -2.71 3.58
CA GLU A 292 -11.38 -1.54 2.69
C GLU A 292 -11.80 -1.85 1.24
N GLN A 293 -11.61 -3.09 0.79
CA GLN A 293 -12.07 -3.58 -0.51
C GLN A 293 -13.55 -3.27 -0.80
N TYR A 294 -14.42 -3.37 0.23
CA TYR A 294 -15.85 -3.11 0.04
C TYR A 294 -16.13 -1.64 -0.22
N THR A 295 -15.38 -0.74 0.42
CA THR A 295 -15.46 0.71 0.18
C THR A 295 -15.16 1.00 -1.28
N TRP A 296 -14.08 0.42 -1.83
CA TRP A 296 -13.71 0.64 -3.22
C TRP A 296 -14.70 0.01 -4.20
N HIS A 297 -15.14 -1.23 -3.97
CA HIS A 297 -16.18 -1.86 -4.80
C HIS A 297 -17.48 -1.04 -4.81
N PHE A 298 -17.90 -0.52 -3.66
CA PHE A 298 -19.10 0.30 -3.52
C PHE A 298 -18.97 1.65 -4.24
N LEU A 299 -17.88 2.38 -4.00
CA LEU A 299 -17.64 3.69 -4.63
C LEU A 299 -17.58 3.56 -6.16
N THR A 300 -16.83 2.57 -6.67
CA THR A 300 -16.69 2.34 -8.11
C THR A 300 -18.00 1.94 -8.76
N SER A 301 -18.71 0.95 -8.22
CA SER A 301 -19.97 0.47 -8.82
C SER A 301 -21.04 1.56 -8.83
N SER A 302 -21.13 2.33 -7.75
CA SER A 302 -22.10 3.41 -7.61
C SER A 302 -21.80 4.57 -8.57
N LEU A 303 -20.52 4.94 -8.73
CA LEU A 303 -20.13 5.98 -9.69
C LEU A 303 -20.46 5.59 -11.13
N TYR A 304 -20.16 4.34 -11.53
CA TYR A 304 -20.53 3.86 -12.87
C TYR A 304 -22.03 3.67 -13.05
N LEU A 305 -22.80 3.42 -11.98
CA LEU A 305 -24.26 3.42 -12.02
C LEU A 305 -24.80 4.85 -12.23
N ILE A 306 -24.18 5.86 -11.61
CA ILE A 306 -24.49 7.27 -11.86
C ILE A 306 -24.19 7.63 -13.31
N PHE A 307 -23.06 7.17 -13.86
CA PHE A 307 -22.75 7.36 -15.28
C PHE A 307 -23.81 6.69 -16.16
N LEU A 308 -24.19 5.45 -15.87
CA LEU A 308 -25.26 4.75 -16.58
C LEU A 308 -26.57 5.55 -16.58
N PHE A 309 -26.97 6.03 -15.40
CA PHE A 309 -28.19 6.82 -15.24
C PHE A 309 -28.14 8.12 -16.06
N LYS A 310 -27.04 8.86 -15.98
CA LYS A 310 -26.85 10.10 -16.76
C LYS A 310 -26.84 9.82 -18.27
N THR A 311 -26.18 8.75 -18.72
CA THR A 311 -26.18 8.34 -20.13
C THR A 311 -27.61 8.03 -20.59
N VAL A 312 -28.38 7.24 -19.83
CA VAL A 312 -29.79 6.92 -20.15
C VAL A 312 -30.66 8.18 -20.15
N GLN A 313 -30.46 9.11 -19.22
CA GLN A 313 -31.20 10.37 -19.18
C GLN A 313 -30.90 11.26 -20.40
N SER A 314 -29.63 11.37 -20.79
CA SER A 314 -29.22 12.09 -22.00
C SER A 314 -29.88 11.50 -23.24
N MET A 315 -29.91 10.17 -23.32
CA MET A 315 -30.53 9.41 -24.41
C MET A 315 -32.03 9.68 -24.56
N LEU A 316 -32.76 9.67 -23.44
CA LEU A 316 -34.19 9.97 -23.43
C LEU A 316 -34.49 11.42 -23.82
N LYS A 317 -33.64 12.36 -23.40
CA LYS A 317 -33.79 13.79 -23.73
C LYS A 317 -33.55 14.07 -25.22
N GLU A 318 -32.56 13.41 -25.83
CA GLU A 318 -32.30 13.50 -27.27
C GLU A 318 -33.50 12.96 -28.08
N SER A 319 -34.06 11.80 -27.69
CA SER A 319 -35.24 11.21 -28.33
C SER A 319 -36.43 12.19 -28.40
N ASN A 320 -36.75 12.86 -27.28
CA ASN A 320 -37.86 13.82 -27.22
C ASN A 320 -37.64 15.07 -28.08
N SER A 321 -36.39 15.51 -28.26
CA SER A 321 -36.06 16.68 -29.10
C SER A 321 -36.09 16.40 -30.61
N THR A 322 -35.96 15.14 -31.03
CA THR A 322 -35.99 14.75 -32.45
C THR A 322 -37.37 14.81 -33.10
N VAL A 323 -38.45 14.93 -32.30
CA VAL A 323 -39.82 15.15 -32.80
C VAL A 323 -40.05 16.61 -33.22
N LEU A 324 -39.30 17.58 -32.67
CA LEU A 324 -39.49 19.01 -32.94
C LEU A 324 -38.53 19.60 -34.00
N ARG A 325 -37.46 18.88 -34.37
CA ARG A 325 -36.36 19.42 -35.20
C ARG A 325 -36.10 18.62 -36.47
N LYS A 326 -37.16 18.20 -37.16
CA LYS A 326 -37.06 17.52 -38.47
C LYS A 326 -37.00 18.48 -39.67
N SER A 327 -37.08 19.79 -39.49
CA SER A 327 -37.12 20.77 -40.60
C SER A 327 -35.81 21.51 -40.93
N GLU A 328 -34.75 21.50 -40.11
CA GLU A 328 -33.61 22.42 -40.34
C GLU A 328 -32.21 21.80 -40.38
N ALA A 329 -32.01 20.50 -40.10
CA ALA A 329 -30.67 19.94 -39.94
C ALA A 329 -30.12 19.22 -41.18
N LYS A 330 -30.21 19.81 -42.38
CA LYS A 330 -29.58 19.26 -43.61
C LYS A 330 -28.23 19.91 -43.97
N ILE A 331 -27.75 20.91 -43.22
CA ILE A 331 -26.58 21.71 -43.62
C ILE A 331 -25.35 21.60 -42.69
N PHE A 332 -25.45 21.04 -41.48
CA PHE A 332 -24.31 21.04 -40.55
C PHE A 332 -23.68 19.64 -40.33
N HIS A 333 -23.04 19.11 -41.37
CA HIS A 333 -22.26 17.87 -41.26
C HIS A 333 -20.88 18.05 -41.90
N ARG A 334 -19.88 18.48 -41.11
CA ARG A 334 -18.48 18.28 -41.46
C ARG A 334 -17.56 18.40 -40.25
N ASN A 335 -16.64 17.43 -40.14
CA ASN A 335 -15.48 17.32 -39.24
C ASN A 335 -15.73 16.78 -37.83
N ASN A 336 -15.64 15.45 -37.68
CA ASN A 336 -15.23 14.77 -36.44
C ASN A 336 -14.29 13.61 -36.83
N TYR A 337 -12.99 13.83 -36.73
CA TYR A 337 -11.97 12.79 -36.90
C TYR A 337 -11.47 12.33 -35.52
N SER A 338 -12.30 11.58 -34.80
CA SER A 338 -11.82 10.81 -33.65
C SER A 338 -11.24 9.48 -34.13
N PHE A 339 -10.17 9.04 -33.50
CA PHE A 339 -9.41 7.86 -33.87
C PHE A 339 -10.23 6.54 -33.86
N LEU A 340 -11.36 6.55 -33.15
CA LEU A 340 -12.27 5.43 -32.98
C LEU A 340 -13.57 5.55 -33.81
N THR A 341 -13.60 6.42 -34.83
CA THR A 341 -14.79 6.68 -35.68
C THR A 341 -14.58 6.37 -37.16
N SER A 342 -14.02 5.21 -37.51
CA SER A 342 -13.99 4.75 -38.92
C SER A 342 -15.31 4.11 -39.39
N TYR A 343 -16.30 3.89 -38.52
CA TYR A 343 -17.63 3.43 -38.91
C TYR A 343 -18.65 4.57 -38.77
N LYS A 344 -19.21 5.00 -39.90
CA LYS A 344 -20.41 5.85 -39.95
C LYS A 344 -21.58 5.08 -39.37
N PHE A 345 -21.80 5.19 -38.07
CA PHE A 345 -22.97 4.64 -37.41
C PHE A 345 -24.11 5.66 -37.40
N GLY A 346 -25.33 5.21 -37.66
CA GLY A 346 -26.53 6.03 -37.53
C GLY A 346 -26.74 6.50 -36.08
N PRO A 347 -27.56 7.54 -35.83
CA PRO A 347 -27.76 8.13 -34.50
C PRO A 347 -28.11 7.07 -33.43
N GLY A 348 -29.09 6.20 -33.69
CA GLY A 348 -29.50 5.16 -32.74
C GLY A 348 -28.44 4.08 -32.47
N GLN A 349 -27.48 3.88 -33.38
CA GLN A 349 -26.40 2.90 -33.20
C GLN A 349 -25.24 3.50 -32.39
N ARG A 350 -25.00 4.81 -32.48
CA ARG A 350 -24.01 5.54 -31.65
C ARG A 350 -24.36 5.48 -30.17
N ASP A 351 -25.65 5.44 -29.89
CA ASP A 351 -26.21 5.49 -28.55
C ASP A 351 -26.23 4.14 -27.83
N GLY A 352 -26.49 3.05 -28.56
CA GLY A 352 -26.36 1.69 -28.03
C GLY A 352 -24.94 1.34 -27.56
N TYR A 353 -23.91 1.84 -28.26
CA TYR A 353 -22.52 1.64 -27.85
C TYR A 353 -22.16 2.36 -26.54
N LYS A 354 -22.74 3.54 -26.26
CA LYS A 354 -22.49 4.28 -25.01
C LYS A 354 -22.96 3.47 -23.81
N LEU A 355 -24.19 2.97 -23.90
CA LEU A 355 -24.79 2.10 -22.89
C LEU A 355 -23.95 0.83 -22.68
N TYR A 356 -23.53 0.20 -23.79
CA TYR A 356 -22.73 -1.02 -23.75
C TYR A 356 -21.41 -0.83 -22.98
N THR A 357 -20.69 0.28 -23.20
CA THR A 357 -19.41 0.52 -22.50
C THR A 357 -19.54 0.60 -20.98
N VAL A 358 -20.59 1.25 -20.46
CA VAL A 358 -20.81 1.35 -19.01
C VAL A 358 -21.29 0.01 -18.43
N LEU A 359 -22.18 -0.69 -19.16
CA LEU A 359 -22.66 -2.02 -18.77
C LEU A 359 -21.51 -3.03 -18.67
N VAL A 360 -20.57 -3.02 -19.63
CA VAL A 360 -19.38 -3.85 -19.57
C VAL A 360 -18.59 -3.58 -18.29
N VAL A 361 -18.39 -2.31 -17.92
CA VAL A 361 -17.65 -1.99 -16.68
C VAL A 361 -18.35 -2.55 -15.43
N LEU A 362 -19.67 -2.39 -15.34
CA LEU A 362 -20.47 -2.86 -14.21
C LEU A 362 -20.53 -4.39 -14.12
N VAL A 363 -20.72 -5.08 -15.25
CA VAL A 363 -20.75 -6.55 -15.30
C VAL A 363 -19.38 -7.14 -14.97
N SER A 364 -18.31 -6.61 -15.57
CA SER A 364 -16.94 -7.01 -15.25
C SER A 364 -16.64 -6.79 -13.76
N GLY A 365 -17.05 -5.65 -13.19
CA GLY A 365 -16.86 -5.35 -11.77
C GLY A 365 -17.62 -6.32 -10.85
N ARG A 366 -18.82 -6.73 -11.25
CA ARG A 366 -19.60 -7.73 -10.51
C ARG A 366 -18.94 -9.11 -10.55
N ILE A 367 -18.39 -9.51 -11.70
CA ILE A 367 -17.68 -10.78 -11.85
C ILE A 367 -16.39 -10.77 -11.02
N ILE A 368 -15.59 -9.69 -11.08
CA ILE A 368 -14.35 -9.54 -10.30
C ILE A 368 -14.65 -9.66 -8.79
N ARG A 369 -15.70 -9.00 -8.31
CA ARG A 369 -16.10 -9.10 -6.89
C ARG A 369 -16.58 -10.51 -6.50
N ALA A 370 -17.24 -11.23 -7.40
CA ALA A 370 -17.61 -12.62 -7.15
C ALA A 370 -16.39 -13.56 -7.22
N TRP A 371 -15.33 -13.14 -7.92
CA TRP A 371 -14.10 -13.90 -8.09
C TRP A 371 -13.31 -14.02 -6.80
N HIS A 372 -13.13 -12.89 -6.12
CA HIS A 372 -12.47 -12.81 -4.82
C HIS A 372 -13.44 -12.16 -3.81
N GLN A 373 -14.00 -12.98 -2.92
CA GLN A 373 -14.76 -12.46 -1.78
C GLN A 373 -13.82 -12.38 -0.58
N GLY A 374 -13.05 -11.30 -0.52
CA GLY A 374 -12.16 -11.06 0.62
C GLY A 374 -12.95 -10.73 1.89
N GLY A 375 -12.29 -10.90 3.03
CA GLY A 375 -12.78 -10.42 4.32
C GLY A 375 -13.12 -11.51 5.34
N VAL A 376 -12.89 -11.22 6.61
CA VAL A 376 -13.03 -12.16 7.74
C VAL A 376 -14.46 -12.69 7.84
N ASN A 377 -15.44 -11.84 7.58
CA ASN A 377 -16.85 -12.18 7.67
C ASN A 377 -17.35 -13.11 6.56
N TRP A 378 -16.63 -13.24 5.44
CA TRP A 378 -17.10 -14.01 4.28
C TRP A 378 -16.12 -15.13 3.88
N VAL A 379 -15.12 -15.43 4.71
CA VAL A 379 -14.20 -16.58 4.52
C VAL A 379 -14.96 -17.89 4.27
N HIS A 380 -16.13 -18.03 4.89
CA HIS A 380 -16.99 -19.21 4.79
C HIS A 380 -17.84 -19.27 3.51
N ILE A 381 -17.97 -18.16 2.75
CA ILE A 381 -18.66 -18.17 1.47
C ILE A 381 -17.70 -18.59 0.36
N LEU A 382 -18.24 -19.41 -0.53
CA LEU A 382 -17.55 -19.92 -1.70
C LEU A 382 -17.44 -18.80 -2.75
N ASP A 383 -16.22 -18.42 -3.09
CA ASP A 383 -15.92 -17.54 -4.23
C ASP A 383 -15.39 -18.33 -5.42
N ILE A 384 -15.38 -17.72 -6.61
CA ILE A 384 -14.99 -18.42 -7.85
C ILE A 384 -13.53 -18.89 -7.75
N SER A 385 -12.67 -18.13 -7.08
CA SER A 385 -11.27 -18.53 -6.89
C SER A 385 -11.14 -19.83 -6.09
N LYS A 386 -11.87 -20.01 -4.98
CA LYS A 386 -11.85 -21.25 -4.19
C LYS A 386 -12.36 -22.45 -4.97
N ILE A 387 -13.42 -22.26 -5.77
CA ILE A 387 -13.96 -23.31 -6.65
C ILE A 387 -12.90 -23.72 -7.67
N LEU A 388 -12.28 -22.73 -8.31
CA LEU A 388 -11.33 -22.97 -9.38
C LEU A 388 -10.01 -23.55 -8.84
N ALA A 389 -9.60 -23.19 -7.61
CA ALA A 389 -8.47 -23.79 -6.92
C ALA A 389 -8.68 -25.28 -6.59
N GLN A 390 -9.93 -25.72 -6.42
CA GLN A 390 -10.29 -27.13 -6.25
C GLN A 390 -10.50 -27.86 -7.59
N ALA A 391 -10.58 -27.13 -8.70
CA ALA A 391 -10.76 -27.69 -10.02
C ALA A 391 -9.45 -28.28 -10.59
N ASP A 392 -9.57 -29.06 -11.67
CA ASP A 392 -8.41 -29.62 -12.36
C ASP A 392 -7.43 -28.49 -12.78
N PRO A 393 -6.12 -28.58 -12.45
CA PRO A 393 -5.10 -27.63 -12.88
C PRO A 393 -5.11 -27.33 -14.38
N TYR A 394 -5.58 -28.25 -15.21
CA TYR A 394 -5.77 -28.05 -16.65
C TYR A 394 -6.73 -26.89 -16.97
N ILE A 395 -7.83 -26.74 -16.22
CA ILE A 395 -8.82 -25.67 -16.45
C ILE A 395 -8.19 -24.30 -16.21
N ILE A 396 -7.43 -24.14 -15.12
CA ILE A 396 -6.75 -22.89 -14.79
C ILE A 396 -5.77 -22.50 -15.92
N LYS A 397 -5.00 -23.46 -16.43
CA LYS A 397 -4.05 -23.23 -17.53
C LYS A 397 -4.75 -22.86 -18.83
N CYS A 398 -5.87 -23.53 -19.16
CA CYS A 398 -6.69 -23.14 -20.31
C CYS A 398 -7.17 -21.70 -20.18
N LEU A 399 -7.64 -21.28 -19.00
CA LEU A 399 -8.05 -19.90 -18.75
C LEU A 399 -6.89 -18.91 -18.88
N GLN A 400 -5.68 -19.26 -18.42
CA GLN A 400 -4.49 -18.43 -18.63
C GLN A 400 -4.15 -18.28 -20.12
N ILE A 401 -4.09 -19.37 -20.87
CA ILE A 401 -3.74 -19.36 -22.31
C ILE A 401 -4.78 -18.56 -23.10
N ILE A 402 -6.07 -18.73 -22.79
CA ILE A 402 -7.16 -17.94 -23.38
C ILE A 402 -6.95 -16.46 -23.06
N SER A 403 -6.59 -16.10 -21.82
CA SER A 403 -6.35 -14.71 -21.44
C SER A 403 -5.18 -14.10 -22.22
N VAL A 404 -4.07 -14.83 -22.41
CA VAL A 404 -2.94 -14.38 -23.24
C VAL A 404 -3.39 -14.17 -24.69
N LEU A 405 -4.12 -15.12 -25.27
CA LEU A 405 -4.61 -15.02 -26.65
C LEU A 405 -5.52 -13.79 -26.82
N VAL A 406 -6.43 -13.54 -25.88
CA VAL A 406 -7.32 -12.38 -25.91
C VAL A 406 -6.52 -11.07 -25.86
N VAL A 407 -5.51 -10.94 -24.99
CA VAL A 407 -4.66 -9.73 -24.93
C VAL A 407 -3.92 -9.50 -26.25
N VAL A 408 -3.37 -10.55 -26.86
CA VAL A 408 -2.69 -10.46 -28.17
C VAL A 408 -3.66 -10.03 -29.26
N VAL A 409 -4.87 -10.61 -29.30
CA VAL A 409 -5.91 -10.23 -30.27
C VAL A 409 -6.38 -8.79 -30.06
N LEU A 410 -6.61 -8.36 -28.82
CA LEU A 410 -7.02 -6.99 -28.51
C LEU A 410 -5.96 -5.97 -28.94
N TYR A 411 -4.67 -6.26 -28.75
CA TYR A 411 -3.61 -5.40 -29.26
C TYR A 411 -3.59 -5.36 -30.78
N ALA A 412 -3.72 -6.51 -31.45
CA ALA A 412 -3.80 -6.58 -32.90
C ALA A 412 -4.97 -5.76 -33.46
N VAL A 413 -6.16 -5.90 -32.88
CA VAL A 413 -7.35 -5.13 -33.25
C VAL A 413 -7.10 -3.63 -33.02
N SER A 414 -6.52 -3.26 -31.88
CA SER A 414 -6.16 -1.87 -31.58
C SER A 414 -5.21 -1.31 -32.64
N LEU A 415 -4.17 -2.05 -33.03
CA LEU A 415 -3.22 -1.69 -34.09
C LEU A 415 -3.87 -1.58 -35.47
N MET A 416 -4.82 -2.44 -35.81
CA MET A 416 -5.56 -2.36 -37.07
C MET A 416 -6.46 -1.12 -37.14
N LEU A 417 -7.05 -0.72 -36.00
CA LEU A 417 -7.83 0.51 -35.90
C LEU A 417 -6.98 1.77 -36.14
N LEU A 418 -5.66 1.71 -35.94
CA LEU A 418 -4.77 2.84 -36.27
C LEU A 418 -4.73 3.18 -37.78
N ARG A 419 -5.24 2.33 -38.68
CA ARG A 419 -5.30 2.47 -40.16
C ARG A 419 -3.96 2.84 -40.85
N THR A 420 -2.84 2.83 -40.12
CA THR A 420 -1.51 3.12 -40.65
C THR A 420 -0.77 1.83 -41.00
N ARG A 421 -0.46 1.61 -42.29
CA ARG A 421 0.37 0.47 -42.75
C ARG A 421 1.87 0.73 -42.62
N LYS A 422 2.30 1.38 -41.54
CA LYS A 422 3.72 1.71 -41.32
C LYS A 422 4.46 0.46 -40.83
N VAL A 423 5.66 0.24 -41.37
CA VAL A 423 6.53 -0.91 -41.02
C VAL A 423 6.73 -1.06 -39.51
N HIS A 424 6.86 0.05 -38.78
CA HIS A 424 7.03 0.03 -37.33
C HIS A 424 5.81 -0.52 -36.57
N VAL A 425 4.58 -0.29 -37.04
CA VAL A 425 3.35 -0.82 -36.43
C VAL A 425 3.27 -2.34 -36.60
N ILE A 426 3.71 -2.83 -37.76
CA ILE A 426 3.81 -4.28 -38.04
C ILE A 426 4.87 -4.92 -37.12
N GLY A 427 6.03 -4.27 -36.95
CA GLY A 427 7.08 -4.73 -36.03
C GLY A 427 6.57 -4.83 -34.58
N LEU A 428 5.80 -3.84 -34.12
CA LEU A 428 5.18 -3.88 -32.80
C LEU A 428 4.19 -5.03 -32.63
N TRP A 429 3.37 -5.29 -33.65
CA TRP A 429 2.46 -6.44 -33.64
C TRP A 429 3.22 -7.77 -33.50
N PHE A 430 4.27 -7.99 -34.31
CA PHE A 430 5.10 -9.19 -34.22
C PHE A 430 5.80 -9.32 -32.86
N SER A 431 6.34 -8.23 -32.32
CA SER A 431 7.01 -8.25 -31.01
C SER A 431 6.06 -8.66 -29.88
N HIS A 432 4.82 -8.17 -29.90
CA HIS A 432 3.81 -8.51 -28.90
C HIS A 432 3.29 -9.94 -29.10
N LEU A 433 3.11 -10.40 -30.34
CA LEU A 433 2.76 -11.79 -30.63
C LEU A 433 3.83 -12.75 -30.10
N PHE A 434 5.12 -12.42 -30.33
CA PHE A 434 6.24 -13.20 -29.82
C PHE A 434 6.26 -13.22 -28.29
N CYS A 435 6.07 -12.08 -27.64
CA CYS A 435 5.96 -12.01 -26.18
C CYS A 435 4.78 -12.82 -25.64
N GLY A 436 3.62 -12.79 -26.32
CA GLY A 436 2.47 -13.65 -25.97
C GLY A 436 2.82 -15.13 -26.08
N LEU A 437 3.55 -15.54 -27.12
CA LEU A 437 4.01 -16.92 -27.28
C LEU A 437 4.99 -17.31 -26.15
N LEU A 438 5.91 -16.43 -25.75
CA LEU A 438 6.81 -16.69 -24.62
C LEU A 438 6.05 -16.91 -23.31
N VAL A 439 5.01 -16.13 -23.04
CA VAL A 439 4.16 -16.33 -21.85
C VAL A 439 3.45 -17.69 -21.92
N VAL A 440 2.91 -18.07 -23.09
CA VAL A 440 2.31 -19.41 -23.27
C VAL A 440 3.34 -20.52 -23.08
N LEU A 441 4.55 -20.38 -23.61
CA LEU A 441 5.64 -21.34 -23.43
C LEU A 441 6.03 -21.48 -21.96
N HIS A 442 6.09 -20.37 -21.22
CA HIS A 442 6.35 -20.38 -19.78
C HIS A 442 5.26 -21.15 -19.01
N ILE A 443 3.98 -20.88 -19.32
CA ILE A 443 2.84 -21.60 -18.70
C ILE A 443 2.88 -23.10 -19.03
N TRP A 444 3.21 -23.44 -20.28
CA TRP A 444 3.29 -24.82 -20.75
C TRP A 444 4.45 -25.59 -20.11
N GLU A 445 5.63 -25.00 -20.04
CA GLU A 445 6.81 -25.64 -19.46
C GLU A 445 6.68 -25.86 -17.96
N SER A 446 5.98 -24.96 -17.26
CA SER A 446 5.59 -25.14 -15.86
C SER A 446 4.68 -26.35 -15.60
N GLN A 447 4.16 -27.05 -16.63
CA GLN A 447 3.32 -28.24 -16.51
C GLN A 447 4.09 -29.57 -16.51
N LEU A 448 5.23 -29.64 -17.19
CA LEU A 448 5.86 -30.91 -17.53
C LEU A 448 6.69 -31.52 -16.39
N ASN A 449 7.15 -30.70 -15.42
CA ASN A 449 8.13 -31.17 -14.43
C ASN A 449 7.67 -30.93 -12.98
N THR A 450 6.83 -31.83 -12.46
CA THR A 450 6.72 -32.10 -11.02
C THR A 450 7.92 -32.89 -10.47
N SER A 451 8.89 -33.26 -11.32
CA SER A 451 10.14 -33.92 -10.94
C SER A 451 11.35 -33.02 -11.21
N VAL A 452 11.88 -32.44 -10.13
CA VAL A 452 13.21 -31.85 -9.89
C VAL A 452 14.25 -32.04 -11.01
N LEU A 453 14.20 -31.21 -12.06
CA LEU A 453 15.34 -30.65 -12.81
C LEU A 453 14.77 -29.69 -13.86
N ILE A 454 15.49 -28.61 -14.19
CA ILE A 454 15.14 -27.56 -15.17
C ILE A 454 14.44 -26.32 -14.56
N ASN A 455 15.17 -25.57 -13.74
CA ASN A 455 14.85 -24.18 -13.36
C ASN A 455 15.41 -23.16 -14.39
N HIS A 456 16.29 -23.59 -15.31
CA HIS A 456 17.03 -22.67 -16.19
C HIS A 456 16.24 -22.22 -17.43
N SER A 457 15.38 -23.05 -18.01
CA SER A 457 14.65 -22.72 -19.24
C SER A 457 13.52 -21.72 -18.98
N THR A 458 12.68 -21.95 -17.97
CA THR A 458 11.59 -21.04 -17.56
C THR A 458 12.11 -19.67 -17.16
N THR A 459 13.24 -19.63 -16.45
CA THR A 459 13.97 -18.40 -16.09
C THR A 459 14.46 -17.68 -17.35
N SER A 460 15.05 -18.41 -18.29
CA SER A 460 15.53 -17.83 -19.57
C SER A 460 14.38 -17.28 -20.41
N ILE A 461 13.24 -17.97 -20.48
CA ILE A 461 12.04 -17.50 -21.20
C ILE A 461 11.55 -16.17 -20.62
N ALA A 462 11.46 -16.07 -19.29
CA ALA A 462 11.06 -14.82 -18.62
C ALA A 462 12.06 -13.68 -18.89
N GLN A 463 13.36 -13.96 -18.87
CA GLN A 463 14.41 -12.96 -19.18
C GLN A 463 14.33 -12.47 -20.63
N ILE A 464 14.11 -13.38 -21.59
CA ILE A 464 13.90 -13.02 -23.00
C ILE A 464 12.65 -12.16 -23.16
N PHE A 465 11.56 -12.51 -22.46
CA PHE A 465 10.35 -11.69 -22.43
C PHE A 465 10.63 -10.28 -21.91
N TYR A 466 11.32 -10.13 -20.77
CA TYR A 466 11.66 -8.83 -20.21
C TYR A 466 12.49 -7.98 -21.18
N ALA A 467 13.47 -8.58 -21.86
CA ALA A 467 14.30 -7.89 -22.84
C ALA A 467 13.48 -7.38 -24.02
N ILE A 468 12.66 -8.24 -24.64
CA ILE A 468 11.88 -7.87 -25.85
C ILE A 468 10.78 -6.88 -25.51
N ALA A 469 10.07 -7.08 -24.40
CA ALA A 469 9.03 -6.15 -23.94
C ALA A 469 9.61 -4.76 -23.65
N SER A 470 10.72 -4.70 -22.90
CA SER A 470 11.37 -3.43 -22.56
C SER A 470 11.88 -2.70 -23.81
N MET A 471 12.54 -3.42 -24.72
CA MET A 471 13.04 -2.84 -25.97
C MET A 471 11.90 -2.33 -26.86
N SER A 472 10.80 -3.07 -26.97
CA SER A 472 9.63 -2.67 -27.77
C SER A 472 8.95 -1.42 -27.20
N ILE A 473 8.82 -1.35 -25.88
CA ILE A 473 8.28 -0.17 -25.19
C ILE A 473 9.18 1.05 -25.41
N VAL A 474 10.48 0.94 -25.09
CA VAL A 474 11.44 2.04 -25.23
C VAL A 474 11.52 2.55 -26.67
N LEU A 475 11.56 1.64 -27.65
CA LEU A 475 11.58 2.01 -29.06
C LEU A 475 10.30 2.76 -29.46
N THR A 476 9.14 2.32 -28.96
CA THR A 476 7.86 3.01 -29.23
C THR A 476 7.85 4.42 -28.68
N ILE A 477 8.25 4.62 -27.42
CA ILE A 477 8.34 5.95 -26.79
C ILE A 477 9.22 6.86 -27.64
N LEU A 478 10.42 6.40 -27.97
CA LEU A 478 11.43 7.23 -28.62
C LEU A 478 11.07 7.54 -30.07
N VAL A 479 10.59 6.56 -30.85
CA VAL A 479 10.42 6.67 -32.31
C VAL A 479 9.04 7.20 -32.70
N SER A 480 7.99 6.88 -31.94
CA SER A 480 6.59 7.22 -32.30
C SER A 480 6.39 8.73 -32.60
N PRO A 481 6.93 9.67 -31.80
CA PRO A 481 6.80 11.11 -32.08
C PRO A 481 7.59 11.62 -33.29
N TRP A 482 8.56 10.86 -33.80
CA TRP A 482 9.37 11.25 -34.98
C TRP A 482 8.80 10.73 -36.29
N VAL A 483 8.12 9.60 -36.25
CA VAL A 483 7.57 8.93 -37.45
C VAL A 483 6.13 9.33 -37.74
N SER A 484 5.42 9.89 -36.74
CA SER A 484 4.06 10.42 -36.93
C SER A 484 4.04 11.55 -37.97
N PRO A 485 3.01 11.56 -38.85
CA PRO A 485 2.93 12.52 -39.94
C PRO A 485 2.73 13.94 -39.41
N ILE A 486 3.41 14.91 -40.03
CA ILE A 486 3.25 16.35 -39.73
C ILE A 486 2.23 17.00 -40.68
N HIS A 487 1.95 16.39 -41.85
CA HIS A 487 1.01 16.87 -42.88
C HIS A 487 0.18 15.69 -43.44
N SER A 488 -1.05 15.94 -43.86
CA SER A 488 -1.86 14.98 -44.63
C SER A 488 -1.53 15.13 -46.13
N GLU A 489 -1.12 14.06 -46.80
CA GLU A 489 -0.89 14.05 -48.26
C GLU A 489 -2.19 14.09 -49.09
N GLU A 490 -3.38 14.04 -48.47
CA GLU A 490 -4.67 13.82 -49.17
C GLU A 490 -5.71 14.96 -49.06
N ALA A 491 -5.36 16.13 -48.54
CA ALA A 491 -6.33 17.24 -48.49
C ALA A 491 -6.26 18.12 -49.75
N GLU A 492 -7.05 17.78 -50.78
CA GLU A 492 -7.42 18.76 -51.80
C GLU A 492 -8.01 20.01 -51.12
N PRO A 493 -7.63 21.23 -51.52
CA PRO A 493 -8.07 22.47 -50.89
C PRO A 493 -9.54 22.71 -51.27
N THR A 494 -10.46 22.10 -50.52
CA THR A 494 -11.87 22.50 -50.59
C THR A 494 -12.05 23.78 -49.79
N SER A 495 -12.11 24.89 -50.53
CA SER A 495 -12.45 26.23 -50.05
C SER A 495 -13.77 26.20 -49.26
N SER A 496 -13.73 26.22 -47.92
CA SER A 496 -14.80 26.77 -47.04
C SER A 496 -14.65 26.53 -45.53
N SER A 497 -13.60 25.87 -44.99
CA SER A 497 -13.45 25.75 -43.53
C SER A 497 -12.47 26.77 -42.94
N SER A 498 -12.98 27.67 -42.10
CA SER A 498 -12.26 28.73 -41.36
C SER A 498 -11.29 28.25 -40.26
N SER A 499 -10.93 26.96 -40.22
CA SER A 499 -9.97 26.39 -39.26
C SER A 499 -8.60 26.21 -39.92
N ASN A 500 -7.53 26.79 -39.34
CA ASN A 500 -6.15 26.62 -39.84
C ASN A 500 -5.79 25.13 -39.99
N PRO A 501 -5.56 24.62 -41.22
CA PRO A 501 -5.30 23.21 -41.48
C PRO A 501 -4.01 22.72 -40.80
N GLU A 502 -3.00 23.58 -40.64
CA GLU A 502 -1.76 23.25 -39.91
C GLU A 502 -2.03 22.88 -38.43
N LYS A 503 -2.92 23.61 -37.74
CA LYS A 503 -3.23 23.37 -36.31
C LYS A 503 -3.84 21.98 -36.11
N THR A 504 -4.73 21.58 -37.01
CA THR A 504 -5.43 20.30 -36.94
C THR A 504 -4.51 19.11 -37.18
N VAL A 505 -3.49 19.25 -38.03
CA VAL A 505 -2.58 18.13 -38.32
C VAL A 505 -1.58 17.89 -37.18
N HIS A 506 -1.02 18.95 -36.57
CA HIS A 506 -0.08 18.79 -35.45
C HIS A 506 -0.72 18.09 -34.25
N LEU A 507 -1.96 18.45 -33.91
CA LEU A 507 -2.69 17.85 -32.79
C LEU A 507 -3.01 16.38 -33.05
N HIS A 508 -3.37 16.04 -34.28
CA HIS A 508 -3.61 14.65 -34.69
C HIS A 508 -2.34 13.79 -34.57
N GLY A 509 -1.19 14.31 -34.99
CA GLY A 509 0.10 13.63 -34.85
C GLY A 509 0.48 13.35 -33.39
N ILE A 510 0.29 14.32 -32.49
CA ILE A 510 0.56 14.18 -31.05
C ILE A 510 -0.35 13.09 -30.46
N ASN A 511 -1.65 13.20 -30.70
CA ASN A 511 -2.64 12.24 -30.21
C ASN A 511 -2.34 10.82 -30.72
N TYR A 512 -1.98 10.67 -32.00
CA TYR A 512 -1.54 9.39 -32.55
C TYR A 512 -0.32 8.83 -31.79
N SER A 513 0.70 9.65 -31.58
CA SER A 513 1.94 9.19 -30.94
C SER A 513 1.73 8.79 -29.47
N VAL A 514 0.93 9.57 -28.73
CA VAL A 514 0.58 9.26 -27.33
C VAL A 514 -0.36 8.06 -27.26
N PHE A 515 -1.31 7.92 -28.17
CA PHE A 515 -2.19 6.74 -28.24
C PHE A 515 -1.39 5.46 -28.47
N LEU A 516 -0.50 5.46 -29.48
CA LEU A 516 0.33 4.30 -29.80
C LEU A 516 1.22 3.93 -28.61
N THR A 517 1.84 4.91 -27.96
CA THR A 517 2.67 4.68 -26.77
C THR A 517 1.85 4.12 -25.61
N GLY A 518 0.68 4.70 -25.33
CA GLY A 518 -0.22 4.24 -24.26
C GLY A 518 -0.74 2.83 -24.48
N ILE A 519 -1.18 2.48 -25.69
CA ILE A 519 -1.70 1.12 -25.97
C ILE A 519 -0.57 0.09 -25.89
N THR A 520 0.64 0.43 -26.33
CA THR A 520 1.83 -0.42 -26.14
C THR A 520 2.14 -0.63 -24.65
N TYR A 521 2.14 0.42 -23.82
CA TYR A 521 2.31 0.27 -22.38
C TYR A 521 1.28 -0.68 -21.76
N THR A 522 -0.01 -0.43 -22.00
CA THR A 522 -1.09 -1.21 -21.37
C THR A 522 -1.06 -2.68 -21.76
N MET A 523 -0.82 -3.00 -23.02
CA MET A 523 -0.88 -4.39 -23.51
C MET A 523 0.36 -5.20 -23.11
N PHE A 524 1.57 -4.63 -23.20
CA PHE A 524 2.76 -5.28 -22.66
C PHE A 524 2.72 -5.42 -21.14
N TRP A 525 2.15 -4.44 -20.42
CA TRP A 525 1.92 -4.57 -18.98
C TRP A 525 0.96 -5.71 -18.65
N CYS A 526 -0.12 -5.88 -19.42
CA CYS A 526 -1.02 -7.02 -19.23
C CYS A 526 -0.32 -8.36 -19.47
N LEU A 527 0.54 -8.49 -20.50
CA LEU A 527 1.34 -9.71 -20.67
C LEU A 527 2.32 -9.93 -19.51
N LEU A 528 2.95 -8.86 -19.01
CA LEU A 528 3.83 -8.94 -17.85
C LEU A 528 3.07 -9.41 -16.60
N GLN A 529 1.87 -8.88 -16.36
CA GLN A 529 1.03 -9.32 -15.24
C GLN A 529 0.53 -10.75 -15.42
N LEU A 530 0.22 -11.21 -16.64
CA LEU A 530 -0.10 -12.62 -16.90
C LEU A 530 1.09 -13.57 -16.64
N LEU A 531 2.32 -13.07 -16.73
CA LEU A 531 3.53 -13.80 -16.38
C LEU A 531 3.82 -13.81 -14.87
N LEU A 532 3.56 -12.69 -14.18
CA LEU A 532 3.93 -12.50 -12.77
C LEU A 532 2.85 -12.90 -11.76
N GLN A 533 1.56 -12.78 -12.12
CA GLN A 533 0.44 -13.04 -11.23
C GLN A 533 0.17 -14.54 -11.08
N GLN A 534 -0.50 -14.91 -9.99
CA GLN A 534 -1.05 -16.25 -9.83
C GLN A 534 -1.96 -16.63 -10.99
N ALA A 535 -1.96 -17.92 -11.33
CA ALA A 535 -2.70 -18.42 -12.48
C ALA A 535 -4.22 -18.15 -12.41
N ILE A 536 -4.75 -18.11 -11.19
CA ILE A 536 -6.17 -17.83 -10.92
C ILE A 536 -6.58 -16.38 -11.21
N ASN A 537 -5.62 -15.47 -11.29
CA ASN A 537 -5.83 -14.03 -11.51
C ASN A 537 -5.87 -13.64 -12.99
N ALA A 538 -5.69 -14.59 -13.92
CA ALA A 538 -5.64 -14.29 -15.36
C ALA A 538 -6.95 -13.69 -15.90
N ILE A 539 -8.11 -14.25 -15.50
CA ILE A 539 -9.42 -13.74 -15.92
C ILE A 539 -9.76 -12.39 -15.25
N PRO A 540 -9.59 -12.20 -13.92
CA PRO A 540 -9.72 -10.88 -13.30
C PRO A 540 -8.88 -9.80 -13.98
N LEU A 541 -7.61 -10.10 -14.32
CA LEU A 541 -6.74 -9.17 -15.02
C LEU A 541 -7.30 -8.77 -16.40
N LEU A 542 -7.84 -9.71 -17.16
CA LEU A 542 -8.49 -9.44 -18.45
C LEU A 542 -9.74 -8.56 -18.26
N LEU A 543 -10.55 -8.82 -17.23
CA LEU A 543 -11.73 -8.03 -16.92
C LEU A 543 -11.35 -6.59 -16.51
N ILE A 544 -10.27 -6.40 -15.75
CA ILE A 544 -9.74 -5.08 -15.40
C ILE A 544 -9.29 -4.33 -16.67
N LEU A 545 -8.56 -5.00 -17.59
CA LEU A 545 -8.19 -4.41 -18.87
C LEU A 545 -9.42 -3.96 -19.67
N LEU A 546 -10.46 -4.81 -19.71
CA LEU A 546 -11.71 -4.49 -20.39
C LEU A 546 -12.44 -3.30 -19.75
N GLN A 547 -12.43 -3.18 -18.42
CA GLN A 547 -12.99 -2.03 -17.71
C GLN A 547 -12.27 -0.72 -18.09
N ILE A 548 -10.94 -0.75 -18.16
CA ILE A 548 -10.12 0.41 -18.55
C ILE A 548 -10.42 0.83 -19.98
N ILE A 549 -10.37 -0.11 -20.94
CA ILE A 549 -10.65 0.17 -22.36
C ILE A 549 -12.07 0.72 -22.51
N SER A 550 -13.06 0.10 -21.87
CA SER A 550 -14.46 0.55 -21.95
C SER A 550 -14.65 1.95 -21.36
N SER A 551 -13.96 2.27 -20.26
CA SER A 551 -14.01 3.59 -19.63
C SER A 551 -13.38 4.67 -20.50
N VAL A 552 -12.23 4.39 -21.14
CA VAL A 552 -11.59 5.31 -22.09
C VAL A 552 -12.49 5.56 -23.31
N ILE A 553 -13.12 4.52 -23.84
CA ILE A 553 -14.07 4.65 -24.96
C ILE A 553 -15.30 5.47 -24.54
N HIS A 554 -15.81 5.25 -23.33
CA HIS A 554 -16.94 6.00 -22.79
C HIS A 554 -16.60 7.50 -22.65
N PHE A 555 -15.48 7.84 -21.99
CA PHE A 555 -15.10 9.23 -21.73
C PHE A 555 -14.57 10.01 -22.94
N SER A 556 -14.12 9.31 -23.98
CA SER A 556 -13.70 9.95 -25.24
C SER A 556 -14.86 10.43 -26.11
N ARG A 557 -16.05 9.80 -25.99
CA ARG A 557 -17.18 10.04 -26.89
C ARG A 557 -18.23 11.01 -26.34
N GLU A 558 -18.18 11.30 -25.03
CA GLU A 558 -19.11 12.21 -24.39
C GLU A 558 -18.61 13.68 -24.43
N LYS A 559 -19.37 14.53 -25.13
CA LYS A 559 -19.44 15.98 -24.79
C LYS A 559 -19.94 16.10 -23.34
N PRO A 560 -19.57 17.15 -22.58
CA PRO A 560 -19.24 17.02 -21.16
C PRO A 560 -20.45 16.73 -20.26
N LEU A 561 -20.88 15.47 -20.22
CA LEU A 561 -21.85 14.95 -19.24
C LEU A 561 -21.22 14.83 -17.85
N HIS A 562 -19.89 14.62 -17.85
CA HIS A 562 -19.03 14.46 -16.69
C HIS A 562 -17.82 15.39 -16.81
N ARG A 563 -17.42 16.00 -15.69
CA ARG A 563 -16.20 16.83 -15.64
C ARG A 563 -14.95 15.96 -15.75
N GLN A 564 -13.90 16.47 -16.38
CA GLN A 564 -12.64 15.73 -16.62
C GLN A 564 -12.03 15.19 -15.31
N TRP A 565 -12.11 15.94 -14.21
CA TRP A 565 -11.57 15.50 -12.93
C TRP A 565 -12.33 14.28 -12.38
N VAL A 566 -13.66 14.20 -12.55
CA VAL A 566 -14.47 13.04 -12.17
C VAL A 566 -14.09 11.81 -12.99
N GLN A 567 -13.84 11.98 -14.30
CA GLN A 567 -13.38 10.90 -15.18
C GLN A 567 -12.02 10.35 -14.71
N VAL A 568 -11.12 11.26 -14.28
CA VAL A 568 -9.81 10.88 -13.73
C VAL A 568 -9.96 10.09 -12.42
N VAL A 569 -10.85 10.53 -11.52
CA VAL A 569 -11.13 9.79 -10.27
C VAL A 569 -11.77 8.43 -10.55
N ALA A 570 -12.72 8.33 -11.50
CA ALA A 570 -13.36 7.07 -11.85
C ALA A 570 -12.35 6.00 -12.30
N MET A 571 -11.38 6.39 -13.12
CA MET A 571 -10.28 5.53 -13.50
C MET A 571 -9.42 5.13 -12.29
N GLN A 572 -9.09 6.05 -11.39
CA GLN A 572 -8.33 5.74 -10.15
C GLN A 572 -9.05 4.69 -9.28
N LEU A 573 -10.37 4.86 -9.12
CA LEU A 573 -11.22 3.93 -8.37
C LEU A 573 -11.23 2.53 -8.99
N LEU A 574 -11.20 2.40 -10.32
CA LEU A 574 -11.15 1.09 -11.00
C LEU A 574 -9.90 0.27 -10.64
N GLY A 575 -8.75 0.91 -10.48
CA GLY A 575 -7.49 0.19 -10.19
C GLY A 575 -7.27 -0.05 -8.72
N LEU A 576 -7.83 0.79 -7.84
CA LEU A 576 -7.96 0.43 -6.43
C LEU A 576 -8.90 -0.77 -6.29
N THR A 577 -10.02 -0.78 -7.01
CA THR A 577 -10.94 -1.93 -7.06
C THR A 577 -10.27 -3.17 -7.65
N GLY A 578 -9.46 -3.01 -8.70
CA GLY A 578 -8.71 -4.10 -9.31
C GLY A 578 -7.54 -4.61 -8.45
N HIS A 579 -6.94 -3.78 -7.60
CA HIS A 579 -5.94 -4.22 -6.62
C HIS A 579 -6.52 -5.30 -5.69
N PHE A 580 -7.66 -5.01 -5.06
CA PHE A 580 -8.39 -6.01 -4.25
C PHE A 580 -9.00 -7.12 -5.12
N GLY A 581 -9.42 -6.80 -6.35
CA GLY A 581 -9.95 -7.76 -7.32
C GLY A 581 -8.95 -8.82 -7.80
N LEU A 582 -7.65 -8.58 -7.64
CA LEU A 582 -6.58 -9.56 -7.86
C LEU A 582 -6.23 -10.37 -6.59
N GLY A 583 -7.01 -10.24 -5.52
CA GLY A 583 -6.84 -11.00 -4.27
C GLY A 583 -5.89 -10.35 -3.26
N ASN A 584 -5.38 -9.13 -3.51
CA ASN A 584 -4.56 -8.41 -2.53
C ASN A 584 -5.41 -7.94 -1.35
N THR A 585 -4.81 -7.87 -0.15
CA THR A 585 -5.43 -7.29 1.05
C THR A 585 -4.48 -6.31 1.73
N ASN A 586 -4.92 -5.66 2.82
CA ASN A 586 -4.06 -4.79 3.63
C ASN A 586 -3.16 -5.56 4.63
N SER A 587 -3.13 -6.89 4.56
CA SER A 587 -2.25 -7.74 5.38
C SER A 587 -0.99 -8.14 4.62
N LEU A 588 0.18 -7.96 5.24
CA LEU A 588 1.47 -8.36 4.68
C LEU A 588 1.55 -9.86 4.37
N ALA A 589 0.77 -10.69 5.08
CA ALA A 589 0.72 -12.13 4.84
C ALA A 589 0.05 -12.52 3.50
N SER A 590 -0.68 -11.58 2.88
CA SER A 590 -1.36 -11.80 1.59
C SER A 590 -0.50 -11.48 0.37
N ILE A 591 0.69 -10.91 0.55
CA ILE A 591 1.58 -10.54 -0.55
C ILE A 591 2.07 -11.82 -1.24
N ASP A 592 1.77 -11.96 -2.53
CA ASP A 592 2.28 -13.06 -3.33
C ASP A 592 3.76 -12.86 -3.67
N VAL A 593 4.60 -13.68 -3.04
CA VAL A 593 6.05 -13.65 -3.22
C VAL A 593 6.49 -14.48 -4.44
N ALA A 594 5.65 -15.37 -4.98
CA ALA A 594 6.05 -16.24 -6.08
C ALA A 594 6.42 -15.45 -7.35
N GLY A 595 5.59 -14.46 -7.71
CA GLY A 595 5.85 -13.55 -8.83
C GLY A 595 7.16 -12.76 -8.70
N ALA A 596 7.64 -12.52 -7.47
CA ALA A 596 8.85 -11.76 -7.20
C ALA A 596 10.13 -12.45 -7.68
N PHE A 597 10.09 -13.76 -7.92
CA PHE A 597 11.25 -14.56 -8.31
C PHE A 597 11.23 -15.04 -9.77
N VAL A 598 10.20 -14.69 -10.54
CA VAL A 598 10.08 -15.09 -11.95
C VAL A 598 11.18 -14.43 -12.79
N GLY A 599 12.09 -15.24 -13.33
CA GLY A 599 13.20 -14.78 -14.17
C GLY A 599 14.47 -14.35 -13.41
N ILE A 600 14.52 -14.53 -12.08
CA ILE A 600 15.71 -14.25 -11.27
C ILE A 600 16.63 -15.49 -11.22
N SER A 601 17.87 -15.36 -11.69
CA SER A 601 18.86 -16.45 -11.69
C SER A 601 19.71 -16.51 -10.41
N SER A 602 19.92 -15.38 -9.73
CA SER A 602 20.64 -15.29 -8.46
C SER A 602 19.89 -14.39 -7.49
N TYR A 603 19.88 -14.75 -6.20
CA TYR A 603 19.14 -14.00 -5.19
C TYR A 603 19.59 -12.53 -5.17
N SER A 604 18.63 -11.62 -5.38
CA SER A 604 18.83 -10.18 -5.30
C SER A 604 17.61 -9.54 -4.66
N THR A 605 17.80 -8.97 -3.47
CA THR A 605 16.73 -8.32 -2.70
C THR A 605 16.10 -7.15 -3.44
N VAL A 606 16.89 -6.41 -4.24
CA VAL A 606 16.40 -5.25 -4.99
C VAL A 606 15.51 -5.68 -6.15
N LEU A 607 15.95 -6.68 -6.93
CA LEU A 607 15.21 -7.14 -8.10
C LEU A 607 13.92 -7.85 -7.71
N SER A 608 13.96 -8.71 -6.68
CA SER A 608 12.76 -9.37 -6.16
C SER A 608 11.80 -8.35 -5.53
N GLY A 609 12.31 -7.35 -4.80
CA GLY A 609 11.50 -6.26 -4.27
C GLY A 609 10.78 -5.46 -5.36
N LEU A 610 11.45 -5.17 -6.47
CA LEU A 610 10.86 -4.48 -7.61
C LEU A 610 9.76 -5.32 -8.30
N LEU A 611 10.02 -6.61 -8.54
CA LEU A 611 9.03 -7.51 -9.14
C LEU A 611 7.81 -7.71 -8.23
N MET A 612 8.03 -7.84 -6.92
CA MET A 612 6.95 -7.91 -5.92
C MET A 612 6.10 -6.63 -5.91
N PHE A 613 6.74 -5.45 -6.03
CA PHE A 613 6.01 -4.19 -6.15
C PHE A 613 5.18 -4.12 -7.46
N ILE A 614 5.77 -4.55 -8.58
CA ILE A 614 5.12 -4.60 -9.89
C ILE A 614 3.92 -5.56 -9.90
N SER A 615 4.03 -6.73 -9.25
CA SER A 615 2.92 -7.67 -9.13
C SER A 615 1.83 -7.14 -8.19
N THR A 616 2.20 -6.68 -6.99
CA THR A 616 1.23 -6.20 -5.97
C THR A 616 0.44 -4.98 -6.46
N TYR A 617 1.11 -4.02 -7.10
CA TYR A 617 0.49 -2.81 -7.66
C TYR A 617 0.17 -2.93 -9.15
N GLY A 618 0.02 -4.16 -9.65
CA GLY A 618 -0.23 -4.45 -11.07
C GLY A 618 -1.46 -3.73 -11.64
N SER A 619 -2.58 -3.73 -10.91
CA SER A 619 -3.82 -3.06 -11.35
C SER A 619 -3.76 -1.52 -11.25
N PRO A 620 -3.34 -0.91 -10.12
CA PRO A 620 -3.15 0.54 -10.04
C PRO A 620 -2.20 1.10 -11.11
N LEU A 621 -1.08 0.44 -11.39
CA LEU A 621 -0.16 0.87 -12.45
C LEU A 621 -0.79 0.73 -13.84
N LEU A 622 -1.52 -0.36 -14.11
CA LEU A 622 -2.23 -0.56 -15.37
C LEU A 622 -3.19 0.61 -15.68
N LEU A 623 -3.83 1.20 -14.66
CA LEU A 623 -4.65 2.40 -14.86
C LEU A 623 -3.84 3.60 -15.33
N TYR A 624 -2.69 3.87 -14.71
CA TYR A 624 -1.86 5.02 -15.08
C TYR A 624 -1.31 4.85 -16.50
N LEU A 625 -1.01 3.63 -16.91
CA LEU A 625 -0.68 3.32 -18.30
C LEU A 625 -1.91 3.54 -19.22
N GLY A 626 -3.09 3.14 -18.78
CA GLY A 626 -4.37 3.42 -19.45
C GLY A 626 -4.70 4.91 -19.54
N MET A 627 -4.25 5.72 -18.58
CA MET A 627 -4.41 7.17 -18.60
C MET A 627 -3.65 7.81 -19.77
N VAL A 628 -2.52 7.24 -20.18
CA VAL A 628 -1.80 7.69 -21.38
C VAL A 628 -2.68 7.51 -22.63
N VAL A 629 -3.45 6.43 -22.70
CA VAL A 629 -4.45 6.24 -23.77
C VAL A 629 -5.58 7.26 -23.61
N TYR A 630 -6.11 7.45 -22.41
CA TYR A 630 -7.18 8.41 -22.14
C TYR A 630 -6.84 9.84 -22.62
N ILE A 631 -5.67 10.37 -22.28
CA ILE A 631 -5.26 11.73 -22.67
C ILE A 631 -5.11 11.90 -24.19
N SER A 632 -4.90 10.81 -24.92
CA SER A 632 -4.73 10.82 -26.38
C SER A 632 -6.05 10.86 -27.16
N VAL A 633 -7.12 10.29 -26.59
CA VAL A 633 -8.43 10.19 -27.25
C VAL A 633 -9.37 11.31 -26.79
N LYS A 634 -9.00 12.10 -25.77
CA LYS A 634 -9.85 13.19 -25.29
C LYS A 634 -9.91 14.33 -26.33
N ASP A 635 -11.14 14.66 -26.76
CA ASP A 635 -11.38 15.76 -27.71
C ASP A 635 -10.89 17.10 -27.15
N ASN A 636 -10.15 17.83 -27.99
CA ASN A 636 -9.53 19.11 -27.68
C ASN A 636 -10.32 20.30 -28.24
N ASP A 637 -11.61 20.12 -28.52
CA ASP A 637 -12.49 21.01 -29.29
C ASP A 637 -12.60 22.47 -28.78
N ASP A 638 -12.18 22.76 -27.55
CA ASP A 638 -12.11 24.12 -26.99
C ASP A 638 -11.03 25.02 -27.65
N ILE A 639 -10.31 24.58 -28.70
CA ILE A 639 -9.32 25.40 -29.44
C ILE A 639 -9.98 26.13 -30.63
N SER A 640 -11.29 26.37 -30.57
CA SER A 640 -12.05 27.09 -31.59
C SER A 640 -11.91 28.62 -31.52
N ALA A 641 -11.28 29.17 -30.47
CA ALA A 641 -10.89 30.58 -30.45
C ALA A 641 -9.62 30.81 -31.31
N PRO A 642 -9.54 31.89 -32.11
CA PRO A 642 -8.43 32.17 -33.03
C PRO A 642 -7.11 32.56 -32.34
N GLN A 643 -6.96 32.26 -31.05
CA GLN A 643 -5.74 32.55 -30.32
C GLN A 643 -4.59 31.64 -30.75
N LEU A 644 -3.41 32.25 -30.78
CA LEU A 644 -2.11 31.71 -31.17
C LEU A 644 -1.88 30.28 -30.62
N PHE A 645 -1.53 29.33 -31.49
CA PHE A 645 -1.21 27.95 -31.12
C PHE A 645 -0.05 27.94 -30.09
N LYS A 646 -0.36 27.67 -28.82
CA LYS A 646 0.62 27.61 -27.73
C LYS A 646 0.77 26.16 -27.26
N TRP A 647 1.95 25.57 -27.49
CA TRP A 647 2.34 24.24 -27.00
C TRP A 647 2.06 24.05 -25.50
N SER A 648 2.25 25.10 -24.69
CA SER A 648 1.93 25.12 -23.26
C SER A 648 0.46 24.79 -22.96
N SER A 649 -0.48 25.23 -23.81
CA SER A 649 -1.91 24.95 -23.59
C SER A 649 -2.27 23.49 -23.85
N ILE A 650 -1.66 22.85 -24.85
CA ILE A 650 -1.86 21.42 -25.15
C ILE A 650 -1.28 20.59 -24.02
N LEU A 651 -0.04 20.89 -23.62
CA LEU A 651 0.64 20.22 -22.53
C LEU A 651 -0.13 20.34 -21.21
N ASN A 652 -0.69 21.52 -20.92
CA ASN A 652 -1.50 21.76 -19.74
C ASN A 652 -2.75 20.87 -19.73
N LYS A 653 -3.47 20.74 -20.86
CA LYS A 653 -4.65 19.86 -20.96
C LYS A 653 -4.31 18.38 -20.75
N MET A 654 -3.15 17.94 -21.25
CA MET A 654 -2.70 16.55 -21.15
C MET A 654 -2.21 16.17 -19.75
N ILE A 655 -1.59 17.09 -19.03
CA ILE A 655 -0.91 16.79 -17.76
C ILE A 655 -1.71 17.27 -16.53
N ALA A 656 -2.33 18.45 -16.58
CA ALA A 656 -2.81 19.13 -15.38
C ALA A 656 -3.74 18.25 -14.52
N LEU A 657 -4.98 17.99 -14.98
CA LEU A 657 -5.93 17.17 -14.21
C LEU A 657 -5.51 15.69 -14.12
N PRO A 658 -5.03 15.02 -15.20
CA PRO A 658 -4.61 13.62 -15.13
C PRO A 658 -3.48 13.33 -14.14
N CYS A 659 -2.62 14.31 -13.83
CA CYS A 659 -1.55 14.16 -12.86
C CYS A 659 -1.89 14.77 -11.49
N LEU A 660 -2.47 15.98 -11.43
CA LEU A 660 -2.72 16.66 -10.16
C LEU A 660 -3.81 15.99 -9.32
N VAL A 661 -4.85 15.42 -9.94
CA VAL A 661 -5.95 14.79 -9.20
C VAL A 661 -5.49 13.52 -8.46
N PRO A 662 -4.78 12.56 -9.09
CA PRO A 662 -4.20 11.43 -8.36
C PRO A 662 -3.23 11.84 -7.27
N LEU A 663 -2.38 12.86 -7.53
CA LEU A 663 -1.44 13.39 -6.52
C LEU A 663 -2.19 13.97 -5.31
N LEU A 664 -3.26 14.74 -5.52
CA LEU A 664 -4.06 15.30 -4.44
C LEU A 664 -4.73 14.19 -3.61
N ILE A 665 -5.38 13.23 -4.28
CA ILE A 665 -6.05 12.11 -3.60
C ILE A 665 -5.06 11.31 -2.75
N ASN A 666 -3.89 10.99 -3.33
CA ASN A 666 -2.84 10.28 -2.61
C ASN A 666 -2.28 11.10 -1.44
N SER A 667 -2.07 12.41 -1.63
CA SER A 667 -1.58 13.30 -0.58
C SER A 667 -2.58 13.39 0.58
N ILE A 668 -3.88 13.49 0.30
CA ILE A 668 -4.93 13.47 1.32
C ILE A 668 -4.91 12.13 2.06
N ALA A 669 -4.95 11.00 1.34
CA ALA A 669 -4.98 9.67 1.93
C ALA A 669 -3.76 9.40 2.83
N LEU A 670 -2.55 9.71 2.34
CA LEU A 670 -1.31 9.56 3.10
C LEU A 670 -1.32 10.44 4.35
N THR A 671 -1.68 11.73 4.22
CA THR A 671 -1.72 12.67 5.35
C THR A 671 -2.74 12.26 6.39
N SER A 672 -3.97 11.93 5.98
CA SER A 672 -5.01 11.49 6.90
C SER A 672 -4.62 10.21 7.61
N TYR A 673 -4.01 9.26 6.89
CA TYR A 673 -3.66 7.97 7.47
C TYR A 673 -2.46 8.07 8.42
N THR A 674 -1.48 8.93 8.14
CA THR A 674 -0.42 9.25 9.10
C THR A 674 -0.99 9.84 10.39
N ILE A 675 -1.95 10.77 10.30
CA ILE A 675 -2.62 11.33 11.48
C ILE A 675 -3.35 10.24 12.25
N VAL A 676 -4.14 9.40 11.57
CA VAL A 676 -4.86 8.29 12.20
C VAL A 676 -3.90 7.31 12.88
N LEU A 677 -2.81 6.91 12.23
CA LEU A 677 -1.83 5.99 12.81
C LEU A 677 -1.22 6.55 14.10
N LEU A 678 -1.01 7.86 14.18
CA LEU A 678 -0.51 8.51 15.38
C LEU A 678 -1.54 8.59 16.50
N LEU A 679 -2.81 8.79 16.16
CA LEU A 679 -3.91 8.71 17.12
C LEU A 679 -4.07 7.27 17.65
N MET A 680 -3.91 6.27 16.77
CA MET A 680 -4.07 4.84 17.07
C MET A 680 -2.77 4.17 17.56
N ARG A 681 -1.74 4.93 17.92
CA ARG A 681 -0.41 4.36 18.27
C ARG A 681 -0.44 3.41 19.47
N ASN A 682 -1.38 3.61 20.39
CA ASN A 682 -1.57 2.80 21.60
C ASN A 682 -2.74 1.81 21.46
N HIS A 683 -3.29 1.66 20.25
CA HIS A 683 -4.41 0.77 19.98
C HIS A 683 -3.92 -0.68 19.82
N LEU A 684 -4.66 -1.68 20.35
CA LEU A 684 -4.31 -3.11 20.29
C LEU A 684 -3.86 -3.57 18.89
N PHE A 685 -4.65 -3.24 17.87
CA PHE A 685 -4.39 -3.60 16.47
C PHE A 685 -3.39 -2.70 15.72
N VAL A 686 -2.59 -1.87 16.41
CA VAL A 686 -1.61 -0.99 15.75
C VAL A 686 -0.62 -1.78 14.89
N TRP A 687 -0.17 -2.96 15.36
CA TRP A 687 0.82 -3.77 14.66
C TRP A 687 0.22 -4.77 13.66
N SER A 688 -1.02 -5.23 13.89
CA SER A 688 -1.67 -6.22 13.02
C SER A 688 -2.47 -5.60 11.88
N VAL A 689 -3.03 -4.40 12.07
CA VAL A 689 -3.93 -3.74 11.10
C VAL A 689 -3.36 -2.41 10.64
N PHE A 690 -3.13 -1.47 11.57
CA PHE A 690 -2.86 -0.09 11.18
C PHE A 690 -1.47 0.11 10.54
N SER A 691 -0.43 -0.48 11.11
CA SER A 691 0.95 -0.38 10.62
C SER A 691 1.15 -1.11 9.28
N PRO A 692 0.69 -2.36 9.08
CA PRO A 692 0.68 -3.00 7.76
C PRO A 692 0.03 -2.13 6.69
N LYS A 693 -1.18 -1.62 6.96
CA LYS A 693 -1.87 -0.70 6.04
C LYS A 693 -1.03 0.56 5.75
N TYR A 694 -0.30 1.09 6.72
CA TYR A 694 0.54 2.28 6.52
C TYR A 694 1.66 2.02 5.49
N LEU A 695 2.24 0.82 5.51
CA LEU A 695 3.22 0.39 4.51
C LEU A 695 2.58 0.30 3.12
N TYR A 696 1.34 -0.21 3.02
CA TYR A 696 0.58 -0.19 1.76
C TYR A 696 0.31 1.24 1.28
N VAL A 697 -0.07 2.17 2.14
CA VAL A 697 -0.30 3.58 1.76
C VAL A 697 1.00 4.25 1.29
N CYS A 698 2.13 3.96 1.94
CA CYS A 698 3.45 4.41 1.49
C CYS A 698 3.83 3.84 0.12
N ALA A 699 3.65 2.54 -0.09
CA ALA A 699 3.95 1.90 -1.37
C ALA A 699 2.98 2.36 -2.49
N ALA A 700 1.70 2.57 -2.19
CA ALA A 700 0.73 3.17 -3.10
C ALA A 700 1.10 4.61 -3.49
N THR A 701 1.75 5.36 -2.58
CA THR A 701 2.30 6.69 -2.88
C THR A 701 3.43 6.61 -3.91
N VAL A 702 4.37 5.67 -3.74
CA VAL A 702 5.43 5.41 -4.72
C VAL A 702 4.82 5.01 -6.08
N CYS A 703 3.79 4.16 -6.08
CA CYS A 703 3.06 3.75 -7.27
C CYS A 703 2.42 4.95 -7.98
N THR A 704 1.77 5.84 -7.23
CA THR A 704 1.17 7.07 -7.77
C THR A 704 2.22 8.00 -8.39
N TYR A 705 3.36 8.20 -7.73
CA TYR A 705 4.44 9.00 -8.29
C TYR A 705 5.04 8.39 -9.54
N ALA A 706 5.25 7.07 -9.58
CA ALA A 706 5.74 6.36 -10.76
C ALA A 706 4.75 6.49 -11.94
N GLY A 707 3.46 6.26 -11.70
CA GLY A 707 2.41 6.37 -12.73
C GLY A 707 2.28 7.79 -13.27
N VAL A 708 2.24 8.80 -12.39
CA VAL A 708 2.16 10.21 -12.78
C VAL A 708 3.41 10.65 -13.56
N LEU A 709 4.59 10.18 -13.16
CA LEU A 709 5.84 10.46 -13.88
C LEU A 709 5.80 9.88 -15.30
N ILE A 710 5.29 8.66 -15.50
CA ILE A 710 5.15 8.05 -16.84
C ILE A 710 4.22 8.89 -17.72
N ILE A 711 3.09 9.35 -17.19
CA ILE A 711 2.13 10.20 -17.92
C ILE A 711 2.80 11.52 -18.32
N ALA A 712 3.41 12.21 -17.35
CA ALA A 712 4.04 13.50 -17.56
C ALA A 712 5.20 13.41 -18.57
N MET A 713 6.11 12.44 -18.40
CA MET A 713 7.25 12.26 -19.29
C MET A 713 6.83 11.94 -20.73
N THR A 714 5.83 11.07 -20.91
CA THR A 714 5.32 10.71 -22.23
C THR A 714 4.70 11.93 -22.94
N ALA A 715 3.91 12.73 -22.22
CA ALA A 715 3.27 13.93 -22.77
C ALA A 715 4.29 15.06 -23.06
N VAL A 716 5.20 15.34 -22.13
CA VAL A 716 6.27 16.36 -22.29
C VAL A 716 7.19 15.99 -23.46
N TYR A 717 7.71 14.76 -23.49
CA TYR A 717 8.61 14.31 -24.56
C TYR A 717 7.95 14.41 -25.93
N THR A 718 6.71 13.93 -26.07
CA THR A 718 5.98 13.99 -27.34
C THR A 718 5.77 15.44 -27.78
N CYS A 719 5.31 16.33 -26.89
CA CYS A 719 5.13 17.74 -27.21
C CYS A 719 6.46 18.43 -27.58
N ALA A 720 7.56 18.10 -26.89
CA ALA A 720 8.88 18.66 -27.16
C ALA A 720 9.40 18.26 -28.54
N VAL A 721 9.28 16.98 -28.92
CA VAL A 721 9.69 16.49 -30.25
C VAL A 721 8.88 17.16 -31.35
N PHE A 722 7.55 17.25 -31.20
CA PHE A 722 6.69 17.91 -32.19
C PHE A 722 6.99 19.41 -32.31
N SER A 723 7.24 20.09 -31.20
CA SER A 723 7.67 21.50 -31.19
C SER A 723 8.98 21.70 -31.95
N PHE A 724 9.97 20.82 -31.70
CA PHE A 724 11.25 20.84 -32.40
C PHE A 724 11.10 20.59 -33.91
N ARG A 725 10.35 19.54 -34.30
CA ARG A 725 10.09 19.18 -35.70
C ARG A 725 9.41 20.32 -36.45
N THR A 726 8.44 20.99 -35.81
CA THR A 726 7.72 22.13 -36.39
C THR A 726 8.64 23.34 -36.61
N ARG A 727 9.50 23.65 -35.62
CA ARG A 727 10.47 24.75 -35.74
C ARG A 727 11.51 24.48 -36.83
N SER A 728 12.01 23.26 -36.93
CA SER A 728 12.99 22.89 -37.96
C SER A 728 12.42 22.97 -39.38
N TYR A 729 11.12 22.66 -39.57
CA TYR A 729 10.48 22.75 -40.88
C TYR A 729 10.26 24.20 -41.32
N ARG A 730 9.82 25.07 -40.40
CA ARG A 730 9.66 26.51 -40.66
C ARG A 730 10.97 27.17 -41.08
N ASN A 731 12.09 26.75 -40.49
CA ASN A 731 13.42 27.25 -40.86
C ASN A 731 13.93 26.73 -42.22
N LYS A 732 13.35 25.66 -42.78
CA LYS A 732 13.71 25.13 -44.11
C LYS A 732 12.81 25.68 -45.23
N SER A 733 11.68 26.30 -44.88
CA SER A 733 10.69 26.87 -45.81
C SER A 733 10.79 28.40 -45.92
N MET A 734 11.54 29.04 -45.02
CA MET A 734 12.09 30.39 -45.17
C MET A 734 13.48 30.28 -45.81
#